data_AF-A0AAD1WI31-F1
#
_entry.id   AF-A0AAD1WI31-F1
#
_cell.length_a   1.000
_cell.length_b   1.000
_cell.length_c   1.000
_cell.angle_alpha   90.00
_cell.angle_beta   90.00
_cell.angle_gamma   90.00
#
_symmetry.space_group_name_H-M   'P 1'
#
loop_
_entity.id
_entity.type
_entity.pdbx_description
1 polymer ?
#
loop_
_entity_poly.entity_id
_entity_poly.type
_entity_poly.pdbx_seq_one_letter_code
_entity_poly.pdbx_strand_id
1 'polypeptide(L)'
;MGKTKKKEVKKTEKITLEIPEDNSSKLSPVSITLVEELTPPSINTLPPDEPIKQEEPPVSEPVLEVYEEPVLAGLIVERYEGDMVHGMYEGEGVAYFKDGNVYKGTFCEGFMHGKGIYTWTDGLTYEGEFYMNCPIGYGIYRWPNGNQYEGQIYKGIRHGRGIFISSNQQVSYVGEWHKGARHGKGTIYYNAEQTSWYEGDWIMNTKEGWGVQCFKSGNIYEGQWKNNRFNGEGCMRWLSSNEEYMGQWVNGIQNGHGTHTWFIKRVSGSQYSLRNEYVGNFVDGQREGHGVFYYANGAVYDGEWKNNKKHGMGKFIFKNGKIYVGEFVADQIAEFPNFKYDRVNTPDLSGIRTRSPLGEEKLSVSRFNSGIPSLAGSYIELDISSLLDKFPESEQLEELKQVEYAVLRNLTELRKIYKLYSSLGSANSFDNAFVMTRMQFWRFLKDCQFHHYNLTLIEMDRLLAADNVEIEKMHSPHTTMVLRTFLNNIIYLAYHIGNKETPNEIQKCSSIVDCFSRVMNENILPHARNIKGFLFCVPQKTPHAMCYFERCWDIYRIYCQPNAAAPHEPTMKMRQFIWLMNDFKITGKVLTVTQLVDILGSDDPNVRNSNEINLELELTILEFFEALLGCAMLIVTEEPADLPNKETYQDEESRKTTFDVPSDVSEKQPDSLPLVKSPCVPEDQAPNKDMLATGRKQTPSTLSTPTYSSKNLQSETATNKWFYQISQFFMTIFFPAHEYAEQVQQEIPKIREQQTELARIRQIEEEARRQKQEEEEAIRIAQMEVEKATASMEKVQVTQDVTADDKTSQRPLTPKEEPPSAPQTSSTKTTPGTMKKRKK
;
A
#
# COMPACT_ATOMS: atom_id res chain seq x y z
N MET A 1 -37.98 35.76 33.75
CA MET A 1 -37.79 37.17 34.21
C MET A 1 -36.43 37.23 34.90
N GLY A 2 -35.59 38.26 34.85
CA GLY A 2 -35.62 39.55 34.13
C GLY A 2 -34.29 40.31 34.39
N LYS A 3 -33.84 41.10 33.42
CA LYS A 3 -32.63 41.96 33.36
C LYS A 3 -32.35 42.72 34.69
N THR A 4 -31.10 43.08 35.08
CA THR A 4 -30.25 44.10 34.39
C THR A 4 -28.76 44.11 34.81
N LYS A 5 -27.94 44.85 34.05
CA LYS A 5 -26.49 45.10 34.26
C LYS A 5 -26.21 46.23 35.28
N LYS A 6 -25.00 46.28 35.85
CA LYS A 6 -24.19 47.52 35.93
C LYS A 6 -22.68 47.28 36.13
N LYS A 7 -21.86 48.27 35.73
CA LYS A 7 -20.39 48.41 35.95
C LYS A 7 -20.16 49.74 36.68
N GLU A 8 -19.09 49.83 37.50
CA GLU A 8 -18.17 50.97 37.77
C GLU A 8 -17.45 50.75 39.12
N VAL A 9 -16.11 50.63 39.22
CA VAL A 9 -15.02 51.65 39.09
C VAL A 9 -14.76 52.47 40.37
N LYS A 10 -13.61 52.22 41.02
CA LYS A 10 -12.77 53.09 41.90
C LYS A 10 -11.42 52.35 42.11
N LYS A 11 -10.23 52.86 41.76
CA LYS A 11 -9.41 54.03 42.18
C LYS A 11 -8.50 53.83 43.42
N THR A 12 -7.25 53.40 43.14
CA THR A 12 -5.93 53.93 43.59
C THR A 12 -5.62 54.32 45.06
N GLU A 13 -4.47 53.81 45.55
CA GLU A 13 -3.46 54.48 46.43
C GLU A 13 -3.82 54.71 47.94
N LYS A 14 -2.89 54.84 48.93
CA LYS A 14 -1.41 55.07 48.91
C LYS A 14 -0.70 54.82 50.28
N ILE A 15 0.66 54.67 50.27
CA ILE A 15 1.70 54.82 51.35
C ILE A 15 1.56 54.00 52.67
N THR A 16 2.55 53.80 53.57
CA THR A 16 3.94 54.34 53.76
C THR A 16 4.92 53.32 54.41
N LEU A 17 6.23 53.66 54.36
CA LEU A 17 7.39 53.34 55.23
C LEU A 17 8.42 52.32 54.66
N GLU A 18 9.75 52.50 54.74
CA GLU A 18 10.61 53.72 54.84
C GLU A 18 12.08 53.33 54.45
N ILE A 19 13.00 54.29 54.24
CA ILE A 19 14.41 54.06 53.85
C ILE A 19 15.35 55.04 54.59
N PRO A 20 16.51 54.58 55.09
CA PRO A 20 17.80 55.27 54.86
C PRO A 20 18.77 54.38 54.05
N GLU A 21 19.42 54.86 52.99
CA GLU A 21 20.74 55.55 52.99
C GLU A 21 21.92 54.57 53.28
N ASP A 22 23.09 54.66 52.61
CA ASP A 22 23.70 55.86 52.03
C ASP A 22 24.59 55.62 50.77
N ASN A 23 24.74 56.71 50.03
CA ASN A 23 25.83 57.16 49.14
C ASN A 23 26.24 56.48 47.81
N SER A 24 26.49 57.41 46.88
CA SER A 24 27.07 57.30 45.54
C SER A 24 28.60 57.51 45.62
N SER A 25 29.46 57.52 44.58
CA SER A 25 29.41 57.27 43.12
C SER A 25 30.87 57.28 42.58
N LYS A 26 31.08 56.84 41.32
CA LYS A 26 31.99 57.39 40.27
C LYS A 26 32.95 56.40 39.56
N LEU A 27 32.80 56.37 38.22
CA LEU A 27 33.83 56.45 37.18
C LEU A 27 34.99 55.43 37.12
N SER A 28 34.93 54.61 36.08
CA SER A 28 36.05 54.10 35.26
C SER A 28 37.00 55.24 34.78
N PRO A 29 38.30 55.00 34.40
CA PRO A 29 38.69 53.86 33.55
C PRO A 29 40.12 53.22 33.69
N VAL A 30 40.21 51.96 33.21
CA VAL A 30 41.32 51.32 32.45
C VAL A 30 42.77 51.40 32.96
N SER A 31 43.38 50.22 33.24
CA SER A 31 44.62 49.74 32.57
C SER A 31 45.11 48.31 32.95
N ILE A 32 45.19 47.43 31.93
CA ILE A 32 46.36 46.59 31.57
C ILE A 32 46.68 45.25 32.31
N THR A 33 46.44 44.16 31.55
CA THR A 33 47.10 42.81 31.45
C THR A 33 47.06 41.71 32.53
N LEU A 34 46.54 40.55 32.08
CA LEU A 34 47.09 39.17 32.15
C LEU A 34 47.49 38.55 33.50
N VAL A 35 46.78 37.49 33.90
CA VAL A 35 47.11 36.08 33.56
C VAL A 35 45.80 35.32 33.32
N GLU A 36 45.77 34.32 32.43
CA GLU A 36 44.64 33.37 32.29
C GLU A 36 44.77 32.20 33.26
N GLU A 37 43.70 31.82 33.96
CA GLU A 37 43.57 30.51 34.60
C GLU A 37 42.16 29.95 34.38
N LEU A 38 42.05 28.63 34.17
CA LEU A 38 40.91 28.03 33.46
C LEU A 38 39.75 27.63 34.37
N THR A 39 38.56 28.16 34.08
CA THR A 39 37.29 27.66 34.65
C THR A 39 36.87 26.33 34.02
N PRO A 40 36.24 25.40 34.78
CA PRO A 40 35.81 24.11 34.26
C PRO A 40 34.68 24.24 33.20
N PRO A 41 34.61 23.33 32.21
CA PRO A 41 33.70 23.48 31.07
C PRO A 41 32.23 23.21 31.44
N SER A 42 31.34 24.07 30.93
CA SER A 42 29.90 24.01 31.12
C SER A 42 29.27 22.70 30.66
N ILE A 43 28.23 22.25 31.37
CA ILE A 43 27.37 21.16 30.92
C ILE A 43 26.53 21.66 29.73
N ASN A 44 26.58 20.94 28.60
CA ASN A 44 25.84 21.31 27.40
C ASN A 44 24.32 21.37 27.63
N THR A 45 23.67 22.29 26.93
CA THR A 45 22.24 22.64 27.05
C THR A 45 21.30 21.44 26.95
N LEU A 46 20.32 21.41 27.85
CA LEU A 46 19.11 20.61 27.75
C LEU A 46 18.25 21.05 26.55
N PRO A 47 17.30 20.22 26.06
CA PRO A 47 16.13 20.74 25.37
C PRO A 47 15.36 21.70 26.32
N PRO A 48 14.63 22.71 25.79
CA PRO A 48 13.86 23.63 26.62
C PRO A 48 12.75 22.90 27.39
N ASP A 49 12.32 23.47 28.54
CA ASP A 49 11.09 23.03 29.22
C ASP A 49 9.94 22.95 28.20
N GLU A 50 9.21 21.83 28.23
CA GLU A 50 8.14 21.57 27.27
C GLU A 50 7.04 22.63 27.40
N PRO A 51 6.75 23.45 26.36
CA PRO A 51 5.53 24.22 26.35
C PRO A 51 4.35 23.24 26.32
N ILE A 52 3.28 23.56 27.05
CA ILE A 52 2.02 22.80 27.03
C ILE A 52 1.61 22.63 25.56
N LYS A 53 1.68 21.40 25.05
CA LYS A 53 1.46 21.12 23.62
C LYS A 53 0.05 21.59 23.27
N GLN A 54 -0.08 22.34 22.18
CA GLN A 54 -1.39 22.64 21.63
C GLN A 54 -1.99 21.32 21.16
N GLU A 55 -3.11 20.93 21.75
CA GLU A 55 -3.98 19.90 21.19
C GLU A 55 -4.26 20.27 19.73
N GLU A 56 -4.07 19.37 18.77
CA GLU A 56 -4.74 19.58 17.49
C GLU A 56 -6.24 19.54 17.81
N PRO A 57 -6.98 20.65 17.56
CA PRO A 57 -8.38 20.67 17.91
C PRO A 57 -9.08 19.55 17.16
N PRO A 58 -9.98 18.79 17.80
CA PRO A 58 -10.71 17.72 17.11
C PRO A 58 -11.35 18.35 15.88
N VAL A 59 -10.96 17.85 14.68
CA VAL A 59 -11.41 18.42 13.40
C VAL A 59 -12.92 18.50 13.48
N SER A 60 -13.42 19.72 13.60
CA SER A 60 -14.83 19.97 13.80
C SER A 60 -15.52 19.51 12.54
N GLU A 61 -16.10 18.31 12.55
CA GLU A 61 -16.89 17.84 11.43
C GLU A 61 -17.90 18.95 11.14
N PRO A 62 -17.82 19.58 9.96
CA PRO A 62 -18.76 20.63 9.65
C PRO A 62 -20.13 19.97 9.70
N VAL A 63 -21.10 20.65 10.31
CA VAL A 63 -22.41 20.06 10.55
C VAL A 63 -23.06 19.85 9.18
N LEU A 64 -22.91 18.63 8.66
CA LEU A 64 -23.63 18.15 7.51
C LEU A 64 -25.10 18.22 7.87
N GLU A 65 -25.84 19.04 7.12
CA GLU A 65 -27.26 19.23 7.34
C GLU A 65 -27.94 17.86 7.31
N VAL A 66 -28.67 17.53 8.37
CA VAL A 66 -29.43 16.28 8.43
C VAL A 66 -30.65 16.45 7.53
N TYR A 67 -30.50 16.11 6.26
CA TYR A 67 -31.62 16.02 5.33
C TYR A 67 -32.55 14.91 5.81
N GLU A 68 -33.74 15.30 6.26
CA GLU A 68 -34.87 14.38 6.39
C GLU A 68 -35.24 13.91 4.98
N GLU A 69 -35.03 12.62 4.67
CA GLU A 69 -35.37 12.11 3.34
C GLU A 69 -36.89 12.16 3.09
N PRO A 70 -37.34 12.74 1.95
CA PRO A 70 -38.75 13.03 1.74
C PRO A 70 -39.58 11.77 1.51
N VAL A 71 -40.61 11.57 2.35
CA VAL A 71 -41.56 10.47 2.20
C VAL A 71 -42.59 10.84 1.13
N LEU A 72 -42.75 9.99 0.11
CA LEU A 72 -43.74 10.13 -0.97
C LEU A 72 -45.18 9.77 -0.53
N ALA A 73 -45.61 10.30 0.62
CA ALA A 73 -46.96 10.13 1.14
C ALA A 73 -47.90 11.19 0.54
N GLY A 74 -49.13 10.80 0.20
CA GLY A 74 -50.18 11.74 -0.22
C GLY A 74 -50.27 12.05 -1.72
N LEU A 75 -49.51 11.36 -2.58
CA LEU A 75 -49.47 11.59 -4.03
C LEU A 75 -50.85 11.61 -4.71
N ILE A 76 -51.44 12.79 -4.85
CA ILE A 76 -52.63 13.03 -5.68
C ILE A 76 -52.20 13.74 -6.95
N VAL A 77 -52.30 13.06 -8.10
CA VAL A 77 -52.07 13.66 -9.41
C VAL A 77 -53.14 14.71 -9.69
N GLU A 78 -52.70 15.91 -10.07
CA GLU A 78 -53.56 17.00 -10.57
C GLU A 78 -53.66 16.97 -12.09
N ARG A 79 -52.53 16.70 -12.76
CA ARG A 79 -52.39 16.73 -14.22
C ARG A 79 -51.40 15.66 -14.67
N TYR A 80 -51.67 15.01 -15.80
CA TYR A 80 -50.78 14.01 -16.38
C TYR A 80 -50.64 14.24 -17.89
N GLU A 81 -49.42 14.06 -18.41
CA GLU A 81 -49.06 14.17 -19.82
C GLU A 81 -48.30 12.91 -20.23
N GLY A 82 -48.97 11.98 -20.91
CA GLY A 82 -48.42 10.68 -21.32
C GLY A 82 -49.54 9.73 -21.76
N ASP A 83 -49.20 8.47 -22.01
CA ASP A 83 -50.18 7.45 -22.40
C ASP A 83 -51.02 6.95 -21.21
N MET A 84 -52.24 6.49 -21.50
CA MET A 84 -53.16 5.90 -20.52
C MET A 84 -53.78 4.61 -21.05
N VAL A 85 -53.77 3.56 -20.25
CA VAL A 85 -54.37 2.25 -20.56
C VAL A 85 -55.45 1.94 -19.53
N HIS A 86 -56.67 1.67 -19.99
CA HIS A 86 -57.87 1.45 -19.14
C HIS A 86 -58.16 2.55 -18.10
N GLY A 87 -57.64 3.78 -18.30
CA GLY A 87 -57.78 4.90 -17.36
C GLY A 87 -56.66 4.99 -16.31
N MET A 88 -55.69 4.08 -16.34
CA MET A 88 -54.46 4.13 -15.54
C MET A 88 -53.32 4.76 -16.35
N TYR A 89 -52.36 5.39 -15.69
CA TYR A 89 -51.14 5.93 -16.32
C TYR A 89 -50.19 4.78 -16.69
N GLU A 90 -49.65 4.78 -17.91
CA GLU A 90 -48.82 3.69 -18.44
C GLU A 90 -47.78 4.26 -19.42
N GLY A 91 -46.62 3.61 -19.56
CA GLY A 91 -45.56 4.07 -20.48
C GLY A 91 -44.80 5.29 -19.97
N GLU A 92 -44.15 6.06 -20.85
CA GLU A 92 -43.47 7.30 -20.44
C GLU A 92 -44.47 8.46 -20.29
N GLY A 93 -44.34 9.23 -19.20
CA GLY A 93 -45.20 10.38 -18.95
C GLY A 93 -44.66 11.34 -17.90
N VAL A 94 -45.39 12.44 -17.72
CA VAL A 94 -45.14 13.47 -16.71
C VAL A 94 -46.38 13.64 -15.84
N ALA A 95 -46.25 13.42 -14.53
CA ALA A 95 -47.30 13.70 -13.56
C ALA A 95 -46.96 14.95 -12.74
N TYR A 96 -47.95 15.82 -12.59
CA TYR A 96 -47.92 17.00 -11.73
C TYR A 96 -48.85 16.69 -10.55
N PHE A 97 -48.32 16.71 -9.33
CA PHE A 97 -49.07 16.42 -8.11
C PHE A 97 -49.64 17.71 -7.51
N LYS A 98 -50.79 17.63 -6.82
CA LYS A 98 -51.45 18.78 -6.19
C LYS A 98 -50.59 19.53 -5.18
N ASP A 99 -49.62 18.83 -4.59
CA ASP A 99 -48.66 19.40 -3.65
C ASP A 99 -47.55 20.20 -4.36
N GLY A 100 -47.62 20.33 -5.70
CA GLY A 100 -46.69 21.07 -6.57
C GLY A 100 -45.50 20.25 -7.07
N ASN A 101 -45.30 19.03 -6.56
CA ASN A 101 -44.24 18.12 -7.00
C ASN A 101 -44.48 17.64 -8.44
N VAL A 102 -43.41 17.21 -9.12
CA VAL A 102 -43.46 16.69 -10.51
C VAL A 102 -42.67 15.39 -10.61
N TYR A 103 -43.22 14.39 -11.30
CA TYR A 103 -42.47 13.21 -11.76
C TYR A 103 -42.45 13.16 -13.28
N LYS A 104 -41.30 12.81 -13.86
CA LYS A 104 -41.13 12.49 -15.28
C LYS A 104 -40.40 11.14 -15.39
N GLY A 105 -41.02 10.15 -16.03
CA GLY A 105 -40.45 8.81 -16.16
C GLY A 105 -41.47 7.79 -16.62
N THR A 106 -41.16 6.51 -16.43
CA THR A 106 -42.09 5.44 -16.78
C THR A 106 -43.17 5.25 -15.69
N PHE A 107 -44.35 4.83 -16.12
CA PHE A 107 -45.49 4.42 -15.31
C PHE A 107 -45.91 3.00 -15.67
N CYS A 108 -46.41 2.25 -14.69
CA CYS A 108 -47.06 0.96 -14.90
C CYS A 108 -48.21 0.78 -13.90
N GLU A 109 -49.38 0.38 -14.38
CA GLU A 109 -50.64 0.25 -13.61
C GLU A 109 -51.00 1.53 -12.82
N GLY A 110 -50.64 2.72 -13.32
CA GLY A 110 -50.84 4.01 -12.66
C GLY A 110 -49.79 4.40 -11.62
N PHE A 111 -48.81 3.55 -11.33
CA PHE A 111 -47.73 3.83 -10.39
C PHE A 111 -46.43 4.23 -11.12
N MET A 112 -45.65 5.12 -10.50
CA MET A 112 -44.28 5.43 -10.94
C MET A 112 -43.43 4.14 -10.83
N HIS A 113 -42.81 3.76 -11.94
CA HIS A 113 -42.11 2.48 -12.11
C HIS A 113 -40.92 2.65 -13.06
N GLY A 114 -39.90 1.79 -12.97
CA GLY A 114 -38.77 1.84 -13.90
C GLY A 114 -37.90 3.07 -13.66
N LYS A 115 -37.47 3.76 -14.71
CA LYS A 115 -36.60 4.95 -14.56
C LYS A 115 -37.40 6.23 -14.59
N GLY A 116 -37.02 7.18 -13.73
CA GLY A 116 -37.64 8.49 -13.69
C GLY A 116 -36.85 9.53 -12.90
N ILE A 117 -37.39 10.75 -12.93
CA ILE A 117 -36.93 11.91 -12.18
C ILE A 117 -38.13 12.43 -11.38
N TYR A 118 -38.00 12.53 -10.05
CA TYR A 118 -38.96 13.18 -9.17
C TYR A 118 -38.37 14.50 -8.66
N THR A 119 -39.15 15.57 -8.75
CA THR A 119 -38.81 16.92 -8.29
C THR A 119 -39.81 17.33 -7.22
N TRP A 120 -39.32 17.64 -6.03
CA TRP A 120 -40.12 18.18 -4.92
C TRP A 120 -40.22 19.71 -5.01
N THR A 121 -41.24 20.31 -4.39
CA THR A 121 -41.47 21.76 -4.40
C THR A 121 -40.40 22.60 -3.70
N ASP A 122 -39.58 21.99 -2.83
CA ASP A 122 -38.41 22.64 -2.24
C ASP A 122 -37.24 22.76 -3.23
N GLY A 123 -37.31 22.08 -4.38
CA GLY A 123 -36.27 22.00 -5.40
C GLY A 123 -35.32 20.80 -5.26
N LEU A 124 -35.55 19.91 -4.29
CA LEU A 124 -34.86 18.62 -4.25
C LEU A 124 -35.26 17.81 -5.50
N THR A 125 -34.30 17.10 -6.08
CA THR A 125 -34.53 16.18 -7.19
C THR A 125 -33.97 14.80 -6.86
N TYR A 126 -34.64 13.76 -7.35
CA TYR A 126 -34.18 12.38 -7.35
C TYR A 126 -34.28 11.80 -8.76
N GLU A 127 -33.18 11.27 -9.27
CA GLU A 127 -33.03 10.64 -10.58
C GLU A 127 -32.61 9.18 -10.39
N GLY A 128 -33.42 8.20 -10.79
CA GLY A 128 -33.12 6.79 -10.55
C GLY A 128 -34.27 5.82 -10.78
N GLU A 129 -34.26 4.71 -10.05
CA GLU A 129 -35.19 3.59 -10.20
C GLU A 129 -36.37 3.65 -9.21
N PHE A 130 -37.58 3.44 -9.73
CA PHE A 130 -38.84 3.44 -8.98
C PHE A 130 -39.52 2.08 -9.09
N TYR A 131 -40.13 1.65 -8.00
CA TYR A 131 -41.03 0.50 -7.99
C TYR A 131 -42.24 0.83 -7.13
N MET A 132 -43.43 0.83 -7.74
CA MET A 132 -44.72 1.11 -7.06
C MET A 132 -44.68 2.41 -6.22
N ASN A 133 -44.40 3.54 -6.87
CA ASN A 133 -44.20 4.86 -6.26
C ASN A 133 -43.01 4.97 -5.28
N CYS A 134 -42.11 3.99 -5.22
CA CYS A 134 -41.03 3.95 -4.23
C CYS A 134 -39.63 3.97 -4.87
N PRO A 135 -38.78 4.99 -4.60
CA PRO A 135 -37.36 5.01 -4.96
C PRO A 135 -36.57 3.85 -4.37
N ILE A 136 -35.84 3.14 -5.23
CA ILE A 136 -35.03 1.96 -4.91
C ILE A 136 -33.77 1.92 -5.81
N GLY A 137 -33.01 0.82 -5.74
CA GLY A 137 -31.96 0.51 -6.71
C GLY A 137 -30.76 1.46 -6.59
N TYR A 138 -30.35 2.03 -7.71
CA TYR A 138 -29.32 3.08 -7.78
C TYR A 138 -29.96 4.41 -8.21
N GLY A 139 -29.44 5.52 -7.71
CA GLY A 139 -29.82 6.84 -8.21
C GLY A 139 -29.13 8.00 -7.52
N ILE A 140 -29.53 9.20 -7.92
CA ILE A 140 -28.88 10.46 -7.60
C ILE A 140 -29.90 11.39 -6.93
N TYR A 141 -29.60 11.87 -5.73
CA TYR A 141 -30.30 13.01 -5.12
C TYR A 141 -29.50 14.29 -5.36
N ARG A 142 -30.17 15.39 -5.71
CA ARG A 142 -29.56 16.74 -5.82
C ARG A 142 -30.39 17.72 -5.02
N TRP A 143 -29.79 18.33 -4.00
CA TRP A 143 -30.45 19.30 -3.11
C TRP A 143 -30.31 20.74 -3.65
N PRO A 144 -31.25 21.66 -3.31
CA PRO A 144 -31.24 23.05 -3.79
C PRO A 144 -29.97 23.85 -3.45
N ASN A 145 -29.26 23.45 -2.39
CA ASN A 145 -27.99 24.03 -1.96
C ASN A 145 -26.77 23.55 -2.78
N GLY A 146 -26.99 22.74 -3.82
CA GLY A 146 -25.95 22.18 -4.69
C GLY A 146 -25.32 20.89 -4.18
N ASN A 147 -25.75 20.35 -3.03
CA ASN A 147 -25.25 19.07 -2.53
C ASN A 147 -25.81 17.91 -3.37
N GLN A 148 -25.03 16.84 -3.52
CA GLN A 148 -25.40 15.65 -4.30
C GLN A 148 -25.12 14.37 -3.51
N TYR A 149 -26.02 13.38 -3.62
CA TYR A 149 -25.75 11.99 -3.30
C TYR A 149 -25.89 11.17 -4.58
N GLU A 150 -25.03 10.19 -4.77
CA GLU A 150 -25.14 9.20 -5.84
C GLU A 150 -24.81 7.82 -5.28
N GLY A 151 -25.70 6.85 -5.45
CA GLY A 151 -25.45 5.50 -4.97
C GLY A 151 -26.70 4.66 -4.79
N GLN A 152 -26.59 3.63 -3.97
CA GLN A 152 -27.67 2.72 -3.63
C GLN A 152 -28.73 3.39 -2.74
N ILE A 153 -30.00 3.04 -2.95
CA ILE A 153 -31.17 3.63 -2.30
C ILE A 153 -32.16 2.51 -1.94
N TYR A 154 -32.75 2.61 -0.74
CA TYR A 154 -33.79 1.69 -0.28
C TYR A 154 -34.95 2.47 0.32
N LYS A 155 -36.11 2.43 -0.37
CA LYS A 155 -37.37 3.09 0.03
C LYS A 155 -37.23 4.60 0.25
N GLY A 156 -36.60 5.30 -0.70
CA GLY A 156 -36.37 6.75 -0.62
C GLY A 156 -35.27 7.18 0.35
N ILE A 157 -34.51 6.25 0.93
CA ILE A 157 -33.46 6.54 1.92
C ILE A 157 -32.12 6.00 1.41
N ARG A 158 -31.05 6.78 1.60
CA ARG A 158 -29.66 6.39 1.26
C ARG A 158 -29.25 5.12 2.02
N HIS A 159 -28.73 4.13 1.30
CA HIS A 159 -28.45 2.81 1.84
C HIS A 159 -27.39 2.08 1.01
N GLY A 160 -26.61 1.17 1.60
CA GLY A 160 -25.58 0.44 0.85
C GLY A 160 -24.42 1.35 0.47
N ARG A 161 -23.82 1.20 -0.71
CA ARG A 161 -22.69 2.03 -1.14
C ARG A 161 -23.13 3.29 -1.88
N GLY A 162 -22.52 4.42 -1.55
CA GLY A 162 -22.81 5.70 -2.18
C GLY A 162 -21.80 6.80 -1.87
N ILE A 163 -21.74 7.76 -2.78
CA ILE A 163 -20.94 8.97 -2.74
C ILE A 163 -21.85 10.13 -2.32
N PHE A 164 -21.39 10.98 -1.42
CA PHE A 164 -22.02 12.26 -1.10
C PHE A 164 -21.01 13.39 -1.31
N ILE A 165 -21.45 14.49 -1.91
CA ILE A 165 -20.66 15.69 -2.19
C ILE A 165 -21.43 16.89 -1.64
N SER A 166 -20.81 17.62 -0.72
CA SER A 166 -21.27 18.91 -0.23
C SER A 166 -20.57 20.02 -1.02
N SER A 167 -21.27 20.60 -1.99
CA SER A 167 -20.78 21.73 -2.78
C SER A 167 -20.61 23.00 -1.95
N ASN A 168 -21.40 23.15 -0.87
CA ASN A 168 -21.35 24.31 0.02
C ASN A 168 -20.28 24.21 1.13
N GLN A 169 -19.86 23.01 1.55
CA GLN A 169 -18.79 22.81 2.55
C GLN A 169 -17.47 22.29 1.97
N GLN A 170 -17.42 21.94 0.67
CA GLN A 170 -16.29 21.28 0.00
C GLN A 170 -15.88 19.95 0.65
N VAL A 171 -16.86 19.25 1.24
CA VAL A 171 -16.70 17.94 1.89
C VAL A 171 -17.24 16.86 0.96
N SER A 172 -16.56 15.72 0.87
CA SER A 172 -17.12 14.53 0.22
C SER A 172 -16.98 13.29 1.10
N TYR A 173 -17.92 12.35 0.97
CA TYR A 173 -17.87 11.03 1.60
C TYR A 173 -18.07 9.95 0.54
N VAL A 174 -17.25 8.91 0.60
CA VAL A 174 -17.33 7.72 -0.25
C VAL A 174 -17.35 6.50 0.66
N GLY A 175 -18.43 5.74 0.66
CA GLY A 175 -18.51 4.57 1.55
C GLY A 175 -19.89 3.98 1.69
N GLU A 176 -20.08 3.27 2.79
CA GLU A 176 -21.32 2.59 3.13
C GLU A 176 -22.28 3.49 3.94
N TRP A 177 -23.57 3.21 3.79
CA TRP A 177 -24.70 3.96 4.32
C TRP A 177 -25.76 3.01 4.87
N HIS A 178 -26.34 3.36 6.02
CA HIS A 178 -27.47 2.65 6.59
C HIS A 178 -28.50 3.65 7.10
N LYS A 179 -29.68 3.67 6.46
CA LYS A 179 -30.82 4.53 6.82
C LYS A 179 -30.42 6.02 6.90
N GLY A 180 -29.85 6.56 5.82
CA GLY A 180 -29.49 7.98 5.72
C GLY A 180 -28.18 8.38 6.43
N ALA A 181 -27.60 7.49 7.25
CA ALA A 181 -26.36 7.75 7.98
C ALA A 181 -25.17 6.97 7.43
N ARG A 182 -23.96 7.57 7.49
CA ARG A 182 -22.67 6.90 7.24
C ARG A 182 -22.54 5.68 8.17
N HIS A 183 -22.18 4.53 7.61
CA HIS A 183 -22.11 3.26 8.33
C HIS A 183 -21.11 2.31 7.65
N GLY A 184 -20.58 1.30 8.33
CA GLY A 184 -19.65 0.34 7.72
C GLY A 184 -18.31 1.00 7.37
N LYS A 185 -17.70 0.62 6.24
CA LYS A 185 -16.45 1.26 5.79
C LYS A 185 -16.71 2.50 4.94
N GLY A 186 -15.93 3.56 5.16
CA GLY A 186 -16.00 4.76 4.32
C GLY A 186 -14.92 5.80 4.61
N THR A 187 -14.64 6.61 3.58
CA THR A 187 -13.68 7.72 3.61
C THR A 187 -14.41 9.05 3.49
N ILE A 188 -14.09 10.01 4.37
CA ILE A 188 -14.52 11.41 4.27
C ILE A 188 -13.30 12.29 3.95
N TYR A 189 -13.47 13.22 3.01
CA TYR A 189 -12.51 14.28 2.70
C TYR A 189 -13.09 15.61 3.21
N TYR A 190 -12.29 16.36 3.99
CA TYR A 190 -12.73 17.60 4.64
C TYR A 190 -12.43 18.86 3.81
N ASN A 191 -11.87 18.71 2.62
CA ASN A 191 -11.50 19.80 1.72
C ASN A 191 -11.43 19.35 0.25
N ALA A 192 -11.62 20.29 -0.67
CA ALA A 192 -11.61 20.04 -2.12
C ALA A 192 -10.28 19.46 -2.63
N GLU A 193 -9.15 19.81 -2.02
CA GLU A 193 -7.83 19.29 -2.39
C GLU A 193 -7.55 17.87 -1.87
N GLN A 194 -8.50 17.27 -1.12
CA GLN A 194 -8.43 15.92 -0.56
C GLN A 194 -7.22 15.66 0.37
N THR A 195 -6.53 16.71 0.83
CA THR A 195 -5.34 16.61 1.69
C THR A 195 -5.64 16.35 3.16
N SER A 196 -6.86 16.61 3.64
CA SER A 196 -7.32 16.17 4.96
C SER A 196 -8.54 15.26 4.83
N TRP A 197 -8.44 14.08 5.43
CA TRP A 197 -9.41 13.00 5.27
C TRP A 197 -9.41 12.06 6.47
N TYR A 198 -10.47 11.26 6.61
CA TYR A 198 -10.51 10.10 7.50
C TYR A 198 -11.08 8.90 6.77
N GLU A 199 -10.42 7.75 6.90
CA GLU A 199 -10.87 6.44 6.40
C GLU A 199 -10.99 5.46 7.56
N GLY A 200 -12.12 4.77 7.69
CA GLY A 200 -12.31 3.81 8.78
C GLY A 200 -13.72 3.27 8.94
N ASP A 201 -14.01 2.78 10.15
CA ASP A 201 -15.32 2.25 10.55
C ASP A 201 -16.27 3.37 11.02
N TRP A 202 -17.49 3.34 10.47
CA TRP A 202 -18.58 4.23 10.82
C TRP A 202 -19.76 3.47 11.43
N ILE A 203 -20.32 4.01 12.51
CA ILE A 203 -21.58 3.57 13.10
C ILE A 203 -22.49 4.78 13.22
N MET A 204 -23.48 4.87 12.33
CA MET A 204 -24.54 5.90 12.36
C MET A 204 -23.98 7.33 12.46
N ASN A 205 -23.27 7.77 11.41
CA ASN A 205 -22.58 9.06 11.34
C ASN A 205 -21.44 9.29 12.36
N THR A 206 -21.06 8.29 13.15
CA THR A 206 -20.01 8.39 14.18
C THR A 206 -18.83 7.49 13.82
N LYS A 207 -17.59 7.98 13.93
CA LYS A 207 -16.35 7.19 13.83
C LYS A 207 -16.21 6.29 15.06
N GLU A 208 -16.00 5.01 14.81
CA GLU A 208 -15.81 3.92 15.78
C GLU A 208 -14.73 2.97 15.24
N GLY A 209 -14.47 1.85 15.92
CA GLY A 209 -13.65 0.76 15.36
C GLY A 209 -12.19 1.16 15.09
N TRP A 210 -11.70 0.92 13.87
CA TRP A 210 -10.35 1.31 13.44
C TRP A 210 -10.40 2.30 12.28
N GLY A 211 -9.47 3.26 12.25
CA GLY A 211 -9.37 4.21 11.15
C GLY A 211 -8.14 5.12 11.20
N VAL A 212 -7.84 5.69 10.04
CA VAL A 212 -6.72 6.60 9.79
C VAL A 212 -7.28 8.00 9.51
N GLN A 213 -6.72 9.04 10.12
CA GLN A 213 -7.01 10.44 9.78
C GLN A 213 -5.74 11.18 9.37
N CYS A 214 -5.78 11.82 8.20
CA CYS A 214 -4.83 12.84 7.79
C CYS A 214 -5.39 14.23 8.12
N PHE A 215 -4.65 15.01 8.91
CA PHE A 215 -5.01 16.37 9.30
C PHE A 215 -4.53 17.38 8.26
N LYS A 216 -5.14 18.58 8.22
CA LYS A 216 -4.73 19.65 7.28
C LYS A 216 -3.28 20.15 7.52
N SER A 217 -2.70 19.83 8.67
CA SER A 217 -1.29 20.00 9.02
C SER A 217 -0.35 18.99 8.35
N GLY A 218 -0.88 17.94 7.69
CA GLY A 218 -0.14 16.77 7.22
C GLY A 218 0.15 15.74 8.32
N ASN A 219 -0.23 16.00 9.57
CA ASN A 219 -0.12 15.04 10.66
C ASN A 219 -1.07 13.85 10.43
N ILE A 220 -0.73 12.66 10.95
CA ILE A 220 -1.49 11.43 10.71
C ILE A 220 -1.76 10.68 12.02
N TYR A 221 -3.03 10.40 12.32
CA TYR A 221 -3.43 9.41 13.31
C TYR A 221 -3.83 8.10 12.64
N GLU A 222 -3.43 6.96 13.19
CA GLU A 222 -3.79 5.61 12.77
C GLU A 222 -4.06 4.76 14.01
N GLY A 223 -5.30 4.31 14.22
CA GLY A 223 -5.61 3.55 15.42
C GLY A 223 -7.09 3.34 15.69
N GLN A 224 -7.41 3.08 16.95
CA GLN A 224 -8.76 2.84 17.44
C GLN A 224 -9.55 4.13 17.70
N TRP A 225 -10.84 4.09 17.36
CA TRP A 225 -11.76 5.21 17.43
C TRP A 225 -12.99 4.88 18.28
N LYS A 226 -13.49 5.89 19.00
CA LYS A 226 -14.75 5.80 19.75
C LYS A 226 -15.41 7.16 19.88
N ASN A 227 -16.70 7.27 19.58
CA ASN A 227 -17.48 8.51 19.62
C ASN A 227 -16.76 9.72 18.99
N ASN A 228 -16.24 9.57 17.76
CA ASN A 228 -15.47 10.61 17.04
C ASN A 228 -14.13 11.05 17.71
N ARG A 229 -13.56 10.24 18.62
CA ARG A 229 -12.28 10.51 19.30
C ARG A 229 -11.33 9.32 19.24
N PHE A 230 -10.02 9.57 19.32
CA PHE A 230 -9.00 8.52 19.54
C PHE A 230 -9.28 7.80 20.87
N ASN A 231 -9.29 6.46 20.88
CA ASN A 231 -9.62 5.68 22.07
C ASN A 231 -9.12 4.24 21.94
N GLY A 232 -8.29 3.76 22.88
CA GLY A 232 -7.60 2.48 22.76
C GLY A 232 -6.19 2.63 22.18
N GLU A 233 -5.70 1.62 21.46
CA GLU A 233 -4.35 1.65 20.86
C GLU A 233 -4.31 2.49 19.58
N GLY A 234 -3.26 3.29 19.40
CA GLY A 234 -3.06 4.04 18.15
C GLY A 234 -1.72 4.77 18.05
N CYS A 235 -1.33 5.10 16.81
CA CYS A 235 -0.15 5.86 16.45
C CYS A 235 -0.53 7.26 15.97
N MET A 236 0.19 8.29 16.43
CA MET A 236 0.10 9.67 15.94
C MET A 236 1.48 10.12 15.46
N ARG A 237 1.54 10.66 14.24
CA ARG A 237 2.76 11.20 13.61
C ARG A 237 2.58 12.69 13.35
N TRP A 238 3.39 13.50 14.04
CA TRP A 238 3.45 14.96 13.86
C TRP A 238 4.61 15.31 12.92
N LEU A 239 4.30 15.52 11.63
CA LEU A 239 5.33 15.80 10.61
C LEU A 239 6.00 17.17 10.79
N SER A 240 5.30 18.12 11.43
CA SER A 240 5.78 19.49 11.65
C SER A 240 6.76 19.64 12.81
N SER A 241 6.57 18.91 13.90
CA SER A 241 7.54 18.80 15.01
C SER A 241 8.55 17.66 14.81
N ASN A 242 8.30 16.76 13.86
CA ASN A 242 9.05 15.53 13.61
C ASN A 242 9.01 14.62 14.86
N GLU A 243 7.79 14.36 15.34
CA GLU A 243 7.50 13.54 16.52
C GLU A 243 6.55 12.38 16.16
N GLU A 244 6.64 11.28 16.90
CA GLU A 244 5.74 10.13 16.79
C GLU A 244 5.35 9.63 18.19
N TYR A 245 4.10 9.21 18.38
CA TYR A 245 3.66 8.48 19.58
C TYR A 245 2.90 7.23 19.16
N MET A 246 3.19 6.10 19.80
CA MET A 246 2.47 4.84 19.61
C MET A 246 2.12 4.24 20.97
N GLY A 247 0.83 3.98 21.20
CA GLY A 247 0.34 3.38 22.44
C GLY A 247 -1.09 3.80 22.75
N GLN A 248 -1.40 3.89 24.04
CA GLN A 248 -2.79 4.00 24.51
C GLN A 248 -3.32 5.45 24.54
N TRP A 249 -4.60 5.58 24.21
CA TRP A 249 -5.35 6.83 24.11
C TRP A 249 -6.69 6.75 24.85
N VAL A 250 -7.08 7.82 25.52
CA VAL A 250 -8.41 7.99 26.12
C VAL A 250 -8.98 9.35 25.70
N ASN A 251 -10.12 9.32 25.03
CA ASN A 251 -10.90 10.50 24.61
C ASN A 251 -10.12 11.54 23.76
N GLY A 252 -9.09 11.11 23.03
CA GLY A 252 -8.19 11.99 22.26
C GLY A 252 -6.83 12.28 22.92
N ILE A 253 -6.60 11.83 24.16
CA ILE A 253 -5.42 12.17 24.96
C ILE A 253 -4.58 10.91 25.24
N GLN A 254 -3.25 11.03 25.23
CA GLN A 254 -2.32 9.94 25.57
C GLN A 254 -2.50 9.53 27.04
N ASN A 255 -2.83 8.26 27.29
CA ASN A 255 -3.13 7.76 28.64
C ASN A 255 -2.99 6.22 28.66
N GLY A 256 -2.24 5.66 29.60
CA GLY A 256 -1.86 4.24 29.62
C GLY A 256 -0.38 4.03 29.28
N HIS A 257 -0.02 2.90 28.66
CA HIS A 257 1.35 2.65 28.22
C HIS A 257 1.61 3.13 26.79
N GLY A 258 2.82 3.60 26.49
CA GLY A 258 3.18 4.01 25.14
C GLY A 258 4.64 4.41 24.94
N THR A 259 5.00 4.61 23.67
CA THR A 259 6.30 5.09 23.21
C THR A 259 6.14 6.46 22.55
N HIS A 260 7.00 7.42 22.90
CA HIS A 260 7.03 8.77 22.32
C HIS A 260 8.44 9.07 21.80
N THR A 261 8.55 9.49 20.54
CA THR A 261 9.79 9.62 19.79
C THR A 261 9.93 11.03 19.23
N TRP A 262 11.14 11.62 19.35
CA TRP A 262 11.46 12.97 18.87
C TRP A 262 12.64 12.92 17.89
N PHE A 263 12.43 13.20 16.60
CA PHE A 263 13.47 13.16 15.57
C PHE A 263 14.21 14.50 15.46
N ILE A 264 15.28 14.67 16.24
CA ILE A 264 15.96 15.95 16.51
C ILE A 264 16.54 16.59 15.23
N LYS A 265 17.23 15.79 14.40
CA LYS A 265 17.66 16.03 13.01
C LYS A 265 18.58 14.88 12.56
N ARG A 266 18.57 14.54 11.28
CA ARG A 266 19.56 13.60 10.73
C ARG A 266 20.89 14.31 10.47
N VAL A 267 21.99 13.71 10.89
CA VAL A 267 23.33 14.14 10.46
C VAL A 267 23.50 13.73 9.00
N SER A 268 23.91 14.67 8.12
CA SER A 268 24.13 14.39 6.70
C SER A 268 25.12 13.24 6.49
N GLY A 269 24.63 12.07 6.08
CA GLY A 269 25.42 10.84 5.90
C GLY A 269 25.26 9.79 7.01
N SER A 270 24.62 10.13 8.13
CA SER A 270 24.11 9.13 9.08
C SER A 270 22.86 8.45 8.50
N GLN A 271 22.75 7.14 8.76
CA GLN A 271 21.51 6.39 8.53
C GLN A 271 20.56 6.49 9.73
N TYR A 272 21.11 6.53 10.95
CA TYR A 272 20.34 6.67 12.16
C TYR A 272 19.87 8.12 12.30
N SER A 273 18.56 8.30 12.45
CA SER A 273 17.98 9.53 13.00
C SER A 273 18.45 9.68 14.44
N LEU A 274 19.05 10.84 14.78
CA LEU A 274 19.24 11.22 16.17
C LEU A 274 17.85 11.44 16.77
N ARG A 275 17.39 10.48 17.56
CA ARG A 275 16.08 10.53 18.22
C ARG A 275 16.24 10.46 19.73
N ASN A 276 15.43 11.24 20.45
CA ASN A 276 15.08 10.88 21.81
C ASN A 276 13.88 9.93 21.75
N GLU A 277 13.74 9.04 22.72
CA GLU A 277 12.66 8.06 22.79
C GLU A 277 12.32 7.78 24.25
N TYR A 278 11.05 7.93 24.62
CA TYR A 278 10.50 7.53 25.92
C TYR A 278 9.61 6.30 25.72
N VAL A 279 9.77 5.28 26.55
CA VAL A 279 8.92 4.08 26.61
C VAL A 279 8.45 3.92 28.05
N GLY A 280 7.15 4.07 28.30
CA GLY A 280 6.65 4.09 29.68
C GLY A 280 5.19 4.48 29.78
N ASN A 281 4.79 4.85 30.99
CA ASN A 281 3.41 5.19 31.29
C ASN A 281 3.12 6.70 31.07
N PHE A 282 1.87 6.97 30.72
CA PHE A 282 1.30 8.30 30.47
C PHE A 282 -0.02 8.48 31.23
N VAL A 283 -0.23 9.66 31.78
CA VAL A 283 -1.51 10.12 32.33
C VAL A 283 -1.79 11.52 31.77
N ASP A 284 -2.95 11.69 31.15
CA ASP A 284 -3.45 12.97 30.60
C ASP A 284 -2.40 13.76 29.80
N GLY A 285 -1.73 13.08 28.86
CA GLY A 285 -0.72 13.67 27.97
C GLY A 285 0.69 13.77 28.56
N GLN A 286 0.91 13.34 29.82
CA GLN A 286 2.17 13.51 30.54
C GLN A 286 2.78 12.17 30.97
N ARG A 287 4.11 12.05 30.87
CA ARG A 287 4.92 10.95 31.41
C ARG A 287 4.77 10.93 32.93
N GLU A 288 4.26 9.82 33.46
CA GLU A 288 3.87 9.65 34.87
C GLU A 288 4.03 8.17 35.26
N GLY A 289 4.60 7.89 36.44
CA GLY A 289 4.93 6.51 36.84
C GLY A 289 6.26 6.03 36.25
N HIS A 290 6.41 4.73 35.99
CA HIS A 290 7.69 4.19 35.50
C HIS A 290 7.88 4.34 33.98
N GLY A 291 9.09 4.68 33.55
CA GLY A 291 9.43 4.80 32.13
C GLY A 291 10.94 4.94 31.86
N VAL A 292 11.35 4.45 30.69
CA VAL A 292 12.73 4.52 30.18
C VAL A 292 12.83 5.63 29.15
N PHE A 293 13.87 6.47 29.22
CA PHE A 293 14.14 7.52 28.25
C PHE A 293 15.54 7.37 27.66
N TYR A 294 15.59 7.06 26.38
CA TYR A 294 16.81 7.00 25.57
C TYR A 294 17.09 8.38 24.98
N TYR A 295 18.25 8.95 25.29
CA TYR A 295 18.69 10.22 24.73
C TYR A 295 19.49 9.98 23.44
N ALA A 296 19.33 10.86 22.44
CA ALA A 296 20.04 10.78 21.16
C ALA A 296 21.59 10.82 21.26
N ASN A 297 22.13 11.16 22.44
CA ASN A 297 23.56 11.17 22.74
C ASN A 297 24.08 9.87 23.40
N GLY A 298 23.24 8.83 23.49
CA GLY A 298 23.59 7.54 24.10
C GLY A 298 23.44 7.45 25.62
N ALA A 299 22.97 8.51 26.29
CA ALA A 299 22.54 8.42 27.69
C ALA A 299 21.16 7.73 27.79
N VAL A 300 20.87 7.13 28.95
CA VAL A 300 19.58 6.46 29.24
C VAL A 300 19.15 6.78 30.67
N TYR A 301 17.89 7.13 30.87
CA TYR A 301 17.23 7.09 32.19
C TYR A 301 16.26 5.92 32.24
N ASP A 302 16.15 5.26 33.39
CA ASP A 302 15.31 4.10 33.66
C ASP A 302 14.79 4.24 35.10
N GLY A 303 13.52 4.61 35.28
CA GLY A 303 12.98 4.92 36.61
C GLY A 303 11.63 5.64 36.61
N GLU A 304 11.32 6.33 37.71
CA GLU A 304 10.06 7.05 37.91
C GLU A 304 10.01 8.44 37.25
N TRP A 305 8.79 8.86 36.91
CA TRP A 305 8.42 10.11 36.24
C TRP A 305 7.18 10.72 36.88
N LYS A 306 7.09 12.05 36.83
CA LYS A 306 5.95 12.82 37.33
C LYS A 306 5.81 14.14 36.58
N ASN A 307 4.63 14.42 36.03
CA ASN A 307 4.33 15.61 35.22
C ASN A 307 5.44 15.91 34.18
N ASN A 308 5.77 14.93 33.33
CA ASN A 308 6.85 15.00 32.33
C ASN A 308 8.30 15.07 32.86
N LYS A 309 8.55 15.12 34.18
CA LYS A 309 9.88 15.24 34.78
C LYS A 309 10.32 13.95 35.48
N LYS A 310 11.63 13.65 35.49
CA LYS A 310 12.17 12.50 36.23
C LYS A 310 12.00 12.72 37.74
N HIS A 311 11.55 11.69 38.44
CA HIS A 311 11.22 11.73 39.85
C HIS A 311 11.46 10.36 40.51
N GLY A 312 11.24 10.25 41.83
CA GLY A 312 11.30 8.98 42.55
C GLY A 312 12.65 8.27 42.39
N MET A 313 12.64 6.94 42.41
CA MET A 313 13.87 6.15 42.20
C MET A 313 14.17 5.98 40.71
N GLY A 314 15.45 6.10 40.33
CA GLY A 314 15.87 5.87 38.97
C GLY A 314 17.37 5.59 38.78
N LYS A 315 17.69 5.03 37.62
CA LYS A 315 19.01 4.71 37.13
C LYS A 315 19.32 5.59 35.91
N PHE A 316 20.41 6.33 35.95
CA PHE A 316 20.85 7.19 34.84
C PHE A 316 22.23 6.74 34.34
N ILE A 317 22.27 6.23 33.10
CA ILE A 317 23.49 5.94 32.36
C ILE A 317 23.86 7.20 31.58
N PHE A 318 25.00 7.80 31.91
CA PHE A 318 25.51 8.99 31.24
C PHE A 318 26.16 8.63 29.89
N LYS A 319 26.23 9.60 28.97
CA LYS A 319 26.88 9.51 27.64
C LYS A 319 28.36 9.07 27.63
N ASN A 320 28.97 8.90 28.80
CA ASN A 320 30.36 8.46 29.00
C ASN A 320 30.45 7.11 29.75
N GLY A 321 29.36 6.35 29.81
CA GLY A 321 29.28 5.04 30.46
C GLY A 321 29.21 5.06 31.99
N LYS A 322 29.31 6.23 32.64
CA LYS A 322 29.05 6.32 34.09
C LYS A 322 27.59 5.99 34.39
N ILE A 323 27.33 5.43 35.56
CA ILE A 323 25.98 5.09 36.03
C ILE A 323 25.75 5.76 37.40
N TYR A 324 24.60 6.41 37.55
CA TYR A 324 24.01 6.78 38.85
C TYR A 324 22.77 5.93 39.10
N VAL A 325 22.52 5.57 40.36
CA VAL A 325 21.29 4.93 40.83
C VAL A 325 20.90 5.58 42.15
N GLY A 326 19.69 6.10 42.26
CA GLY A 326 19.22 6.82 43.44
C GLY A 326 17.98 7.65 43.16
N GLU A 327 17.66 8.58 44.07
CA GLU A 327 16.46 9.42 43.98
C GLU A 327 16.64 10.62 43.04
N PHE A 328 15.54 10.99 42.35
CA PHE A 328 15.39 12.16 41.51
C PHE A 328 14.21 13.05 41.96
N VAL A 329 14.38 14.36 41.89
CA VAL A 329 13.33 15.35 42.19
C VAL A 329 13.30 16.39 41.07
N ALA A 330 12.23 16.38 40.27
CA ALA A 330 12.00 17.31 39.16
C ALA A 330 13.23 17.46 38.23
N ASP A 331 13.66 16.33 37.64
CA ASP A 331 14.84 16.16 36.79
C ASP A 331 16.22 16.32 37.46
N GLN A 332 16.28 16.73 38.73
CA GLN A 332 17.52 16.85 39.50
C GLN A 332 17.83 15.57 40.28
N ILE A 333 19.12 15.27 40.48
CA ILE A 333 19.59 14.21 41.38
C ILE A 333 19.44 14.70 42.83
N ALA A 334 18.77 13.93 43.69
CA ALA A 334 18.47 14.35 45.06
C ALA A 334 19.69 14.30 45.98
N GLU A 335 20.45 13.20 45.97
CA GLU A 335 21.72 13.07 46.66
C GLU A 335 22.89 13.05 45.67
N PHE A 336 23.75 14.06 45.73
CA PHE A 336 25.05 14.00 45.05
C PHE A 336 25.97 13.03 45.81
N PRO A 337 26.42 11.91 45.19
CA PRO A 337 27.42 11.08 45.81
C PRO A 337 28.73 11.88 45.89
N ASN A 338 29.26 12.06 47.10
CA ASN A 338 30.61 12.56 47.27
C ASN A 338 31.58 11.60 46.58
N PHE A 339 32.09 11.98 45.40
CA PHE A 339 33.11 11.24 44.66
C PHE A 339 34.41 11.21 45.48
N LYS A 340 34.51 10.26 46.41
CA LYS A 340 35.76 9.90 47.07
C LYS A 340 36.72 9.39 46.00
N TYR A 341 37.65 10.26 45.63
CA TYR A 341 38.84 9.89 44.88
C TYR A 341 39.74 9.05 45.80
N ASP A 342 39.53 7.74 45.81
CA ASP A 342 40.49 6.79 46.39
C ASP A 342 41.75 6.76 45.51
N ARG A 343 42.63 7.74 45.72
CA ARG A 343 43.92 7.93 45.06
C ARG A 343 44.97 6.92 45.54
N VAL A 344 44.66 5.64 45.50
CA VAL A 344 45.63 4.55 45.72
C VAL A 344 45.34 3.45 44.69
N ASN A 345 46.38 2.88 44.09
CA ASN A 345 46.34 1.84 43.05
C ASN A 345 45.89 2.30 41.65
N THR A 346 46.57 3.32 41.09
CA THR A 346 46.90 3.29 39.65
C THR A 346 48.18 2.47 39.44
N PRO A 347 48.15 1.31 38.75
CA PRO A 347 49.35 0.68 38.23
C PRO A 347 50.04 1.62 37.22
N ASP A 348 51.37 1.61 37.20
CA ASP A 348 52.15 2.55 36.37
C ASP A 348 51.95 2.31 34.86
N LEU A 349 51.79 3.39 34.11
CA LEU A 349 51.52 3.39 32.66
C LEU A 349 52.78 3.20 31.79
N SER A 350 53.92 2.85 32.40
CA SER A 350 55.21 2.67 31.71
C SER A 350 55.46 1.26 31.16
N GLY A 351 54.69 0.25 31.58
CA GLY A 351 55.15 -1.15 31.59
C GLY A 351 54.64 -2.11 30.51
N ILE A 352 53.72 -1.73 29.61
CA ILE A 352 53.06 -2.70 28.71
C ILE A 352 53.96 -3.14 27.54
N ARG A 353 54.84 -4.11 27.81
CA ARG A 353 55.37 -5.05 26.80
C ARG A 353 54.60 -6.38 26.86
N THR A 354 54.47 -7.03 25.72
CA THR A 354 53.67 -8.25 25.55
C THR A 354 54.24 -9.47 26.28
N ARG A 355 53.39 -10.17 27.05
CA ARG A 355 53.32 -11.64 27.14
C ARG A 355 52.11 -12.10 27.95
N SER A 356 51.47 -13.17 27.48
CA SER A 356 50.41 -13.90 28.18
C SER A 356 50.99 -14.81 29.28
N PRO A 357 50.16 -15.19 30.26
CA PRO A 357 50.28 -16.48 30.92
C PRO A 357 49.01 -17.35 30.71
N LEU A 358 49.21 -18.67 30.60
CA LEU A 358 48.14 -19.64 30.86
C LEU A 358 47.93 -19.76 32.38
N GLY A 359 46.71 -20.07 32.80
CA GLY A 359 46.37 -20.46 34.17
C GLY A 359 44.93 -20.94 34.25
N GLU A 360 44.71 -22.19 34.66
CA GLU A 360 43.37 -22.77 34.80
C GLU A 360 42.74 -22.39 36.16
N GLU A 361 41.56 -21.79 36.17
CA GLU A 361 40.57 -22.01 37.23
C GLU A 361 39.15 -22.10 36.63
N LYS A 362 38.33 -23.00 37.18
CA LYS A 362 36.97 -23.28 36.68
C LYS A 362 35.92 -22.60 37.54
N LEU A 363 35.18 -21.65 36.96
CA LEU A 363 33.89 -21.20 37.47
C LEU A 363 32.82 -21.36 36.39
N SER A 364 31.66 -21.89 36.77
CA SER A 364 30.64 -22.39 35.84
C SER A 364 29.77 -21.27 35.26
N VAL A 365 29.86 -21.04 33.95
CA VAL A 365 28.98 -20.11 33.22
C VAL A 365 27.81 -20.87 32.62
N SER A 366 26.58 -20.48 32.97
CA SER A 366 25.36 -20.87 32.25
C SER A 366 25.33 -20.17 30.89
N ARG A 367 25.01 -20.92 29.83
CA ARG A 367 25.07 -20.45 28.43
C ARG A 367 24.13 -19.26 28.14
N PHE A 368 24.44 -18.56 27.04
CA PHE A 368 23.67 -17.48 26.40
C PHE A 368 23.72 -16.09 27.06
N ASN A 369 24.93 -15.52 27.08
CA ASN A 369 25.14 -14.13 26.66
C ASN A 369 26.62 -13.93 26.28
N SER A 370 26.94 -13.94 24.99
CA SER A 370 28.30 -13.76 24.44
C SER A 370 28.73 -12.29 24.44
N GLY A 371 28.69 -11.66 25.62
CA GLY A 371 28.97 -10.23 25.82
C GLY A 371 30.44 -9.88 25.70
N ILE A 372 30.97 -9.86 24.48
CA ILE A 372 32.22 -9.17 24.15
C ILE A 372 31.84 -7.80 23.58
N PRO A 373 32.17 -6.67 24.24
CA PRO A 373 31.89 -5.35 23.70
C PRO A 373 32.62 -5.15 22.37
N SER A 374 31.91 -4.73 21.32
CA SER A 374 32.52 -4.50 20.01
C SER A 374 33.60 -3.42 20.11
N LEU A 375 34.77 -3.69 19.51
CA LEU A 375 35.97 -2.87 19.70
C LEU A 375 35.87 -1.48 19.04
N ALA A 376 34.77 -1.22 18.31
CA ALA A 376 34.56 -0.09 17.43
C ALA A 376 33.82 1.11 18.08
N GLY A 377 33.31 0.97 19.31
CA GLY A 377 32.64 2.07 20.05
C GLY A 377 31.46 2.72 19.32
N SER A 378 30.85 2.02 18.36
CA SER A 378 29.85 2.56 17.43
C SER A 378 28.87 1.46 16.99
N TYR A 379 27.63 1.87 16.68
CA TYR A 379 26.48 0.97 16.51
C TYR A 379 26.48 0.20 15.18
N ILE A 380 27.43 -0.72 15.00
CA ILE A 380 27.36 -1.79 13.99
C ILE A 380 27.74 -3.11 14.68
N GLU A 381 26.77 -3.66 15.40
CA GLU A 381 26.77 -5.06 15.81
C GLU A 381 26.45 -5.90 14.54
N LEU A 382 27.33 -6.82 14.16
CA LEU A 382 27.08 -7.78 13.08
C LEU A 382 26.38 -9.01 13.68
N ASP A 383 25.45 -9.60 12.94
CA ASP A 383 24.91 -10.91 13.29
C ASP A 383 25.30 -11.91 12.21
N ILE A 384 26.32 -12.69 12.54
CA ILE A 384 26.89 -13.76 11.71
C ILE A 384 26.98 -15.08 12.50
N SER A 385 26.18 -15.20 13.56
CA SER A 385 26.31 -16.27 14.57
C SER A 385 26.24 -17.67 13.93
N SER A 386 25.27 -17.88 13.03
CA SER A 386 25.10 -19.15 12.30
C SER A 386 26.12 -19.41 11.18
N LEU A 387 27.02 -18.46 10.90
CA LEU A 387 28.26 -18.74 10.15
C LEU A 387 29.39 -19.17 11.08
N LEU A 388 29.53 -18.51 12.24
CA LEU A 388 30.53 -18.85 13.24
C LEU A 388 30.31 -20.26 13.81
N ASP A 389 29.06 -20.71 13.99
CA ASP A 389 28.71 -22.08 14.37
C ASP A 389 29.28 -23.17 13.43
N LYS A 390 29.72 -22.81 12.21
CA LYS A 390 30.36 -23.71 11.24
C LYS A 390 31.88 -23.86 11.47
N PHE A 391 32.47 -23.07 12.36
CA PHE A 391 33.90 -23.07 12.72
C PHE A 391 34.11 -23.61 14.15
N PRO A 392 35.30 -24.14 14.48
CA PRO A 392 35.64 -24.57 15.84
C PRO A 392 35.52 -23.43 16.87
N GLU A 393 35.00 -23.72 18.07
CA GLU A 393 34.82 -22.72 19.16
C GLU A 393 36.10 -21.91 19.47
N SER A 394 37.29 -22.49 19.23
CA SER A 394 38.60 -21.85 19.40
C SER A 394 38.92 -20.76 18.37
N GLU A 395 38.27 -20.79 17.20
CA GLU A 395 38.56 -19.93 16.04
C GLU A 395 37.47 -18.88 15.80
N GLN A 396 36.22 -19.16 16.19
CA GLN A 396 35.05 -18.29 16.07
C GLN A 396 35.30 -16.83 16.51
N LEU A 397 35.99 -16.64 17.64
CA LEU A 397 36.26 -15.30 18.17
C LEU A 397 37.32 -14.54 17.34
N GLU A 398 38.22 -15.23 16.66
CA GLU A 398 39.18 -14.56 15.77
C GLU A 398 38.54 -14.27 14.41
N GLU A 399 37.80 -15.23 13.83
CA GLU A 399 36.99 -15.01 12.63
C GLU A 399 36.07 -13.79 12.77
N LEU A 400 35.32 -13.67 13.88
CA LEU A 400 34.46 -12.51 14.15
C LEU A 400 35.23 -11.18 14.12
N LYS A 401 36.36 -11.07 14.82
CA LYS A 401 37.18 -9.84 14.83
C LYS A 401 37.73 -9.51 13.45
N GLN A 402 38.22 -10.52 12.73
CA GLN A 402 38.79 -10.32 11.41
C GLN A 402 37.69 -9.85 10.43
N VAL A 403 36.47 -10.40 10.51
CA VAL A 403 35.30 -9.91 9.75
C VAL A 403 34.92 -8.49 10.14
N GLU A 404 34.86 -8.16 11.44
CA GLU A 404 34.64 -6.78 11.90
C GLU A 404 35.67 -5.81 11.30
N TYR A 405 36.97 -6.14 11.35
CA TYR A 405 38.02 -5.30 10.76
C TYR A 405 37.91 -5.18 9.24
N ALA A 406 37.59 -6.26 8.53
CA ALA A 406 37.40 -6.25 7.08
C ALA A 406 36.18 -5.40 6.66
N VAL A 407 35.07 -5.48 7.41
CA VAL A 407 33.89 -4.64 7.23
C VAL A 407 34.21 -3.17 7.54
N LEU A 408 34.84 -2.88 8.69
CA LEU A 408 35.23 -1.51 9.09
C LEU A 408 36.13 -0.83 8.05
N ARG A 409 37.10 -1.56 7.48
CA ARG A 409 37.98 -1.08 6.41
C ARG A 409 37.21 -0.65 5.15
N ASN A 410 36.09 -1.31 4.84
CA ASN A 410 35.28 -1.06 3.64
C ASN A 410 34.01 -0.23 3.91
N LEU A 411 33.67 0.03 5.18
CA LEU A 411 32.40 0.58 5.64
C LEU A 411 32.04 1.93 4.97
N THR A 412 33.03 2.78 4.71
CA THR A 412 32.81 4.07 4.03
C THR A 412 32.30 3.90 2.61
N GLU A 413 32.81 2.92 1.86
CA GLU A 413 32.34 2.64 0.49
C GLU A 413 31.03 1.87 0.51
N LEU A 414 30.88 0.88 1.40
CA LEU A 414 29.62 0.14 1.59
C LEU A 414 28.46 1.05 1.99
N ARG A 415 28.70 2.09 2.82
CA ARG A 415 27.70 3.11 3.15
C ARG A 415 27.33 3.99 1.95
N LYS A 416 28.29 4.32 1.07
CA LYS A 416 28.01 5.04 -0.19
C LYS A 416 27.18 4.19 -1.15
N ILE A 417 27.53 2.91 -1.30
CA ILE A 417 26.82 1.93 -2.14
C ILE A 417 25.40 1.71 -1.62
N TYR A 418 25.24 1.47 -0.31
CA TYR A 418 23.92 1.36 0.30
C TYR A 418 23.07 2.62 0.03
N LYS A 419 23.63 3.83 0.18
CA LYS A 419 22.91 5.08 -0.11
C LYS A 419 22.52 5.20 -1.59
N LEU A 420 23.40 4.78 -2.52
CA LEU A 420 23.11 4.80 -3.95
C LEU A 420 21.90 3.90 -4.27
N TYR A 421 21.98 2.62 -3.90
CA TYR A 421 20.92 1.65 -4.22
C TYR A 421 19.61 1.91 -3.49
N SER A 422 19.64 2.36 -2.23
CA SER A 422 18.41 2.74 -1.51
C SER A 422 17.71 3.96 -2.11
N SER A 423 18.41 4.84 -2.81
CA SER A 423 17.80 6.01 -3.48
C SER A 423 17.14 5.71 -4.83
N LEU A 424 17.30 4.50 -5.39
CA LEU A 424 16.80 4.17 -6.72
C LEU A 424 15.27 4.23 -6.80
N GLY A 425 14.75 4.85 -7.87
CA GLY A 425 13.31 5.07 -8.09
C GLY A 425 12.68 6.17 -7.23
N SER A 426 13.40 6.73 -6.24
CA SER A 426 12.86 7.77 -5.36
C SER A 426 13.17 9.17 -5.89
N ALA A 427 12.18 9.84 -6.47
CA ALA A 427 12.34 11.18 -7.04
C ALA A 427 12.65 12.27 -5.98
N ASN A 428 12.03 12.17 -4.79
CA ASN A 428 12.25 13.11 -3.68
C ASN A 428 12.12 12.39 -2.32
N SER A 429 13.05 12.68 -1.40
CA SER A 429 12.87 12.48 0.04
C SER A 429 13.41 13.71 0.73
N PHE A 430 12.57 14.42 1.48
CA PHE A 430 12.94 15.65 2.20
C PHE A 430 14.20 15.46 3.08
N ASP A 431 14.38 14.27 3.66
CA ASP A 431 15.51 13.91 4.53
C ASP A 431 16.73 13.26 3.82
N ASN A 432 16.67 12.97 2.51
CA ASN A 432 17.69 12.17 1.80
C ASN A 432 18.03 10.78 2.44
N ALA A 433 17.10 10.21 3.21
CA ALA A 433 17.35 9.09 4.11
C ALA A 433 16.53 7.85 3.74
N PHE A 434 17.00 7.16 2.71
CA PHE A 434 16.32 5.99 2.15
C PHE A 434 16.67 4.71 2.92
N VAL A 435 15.68 3.84 3.10
CA VAL A 435 15.87 2.45 3.53
C VAL A 435 15.81 1.58 2.28
N MET A 436 16.77 0.66 2.12
CA MET A 436 16.84 -0.20 0.94
C MET A 436 15.67 -1.19 0.91
N THR A 437 14.98 -1.33 -0.21
CA THR A 437 14.00 -2.40 -0.45
C THR A 437 14.68 -3.65 -1.01
N ARG A 438 14.03 -4.82 -0.90
CA ARG A 438 14.51 -6.07 -1.51
C ARG A 438 14.69 -5.92 -3.02
N MET A 439 13.79 -5.20 -3.69
CA MET A 439 13.91 -4.89 -5.12
C MET A 439 15.21 -4.13 -5.47
N GLN A 440 15.59 -3.15 -4.65
CA GLN A 440 16.84 -2.41 -4.81
C GLN A 440 18.07 -3.25 -4.48
N PHE A 441 17.98 -4.16 -3.50
CA PHE A 441 19.04 -5.10 -3.14
C PHE A 441 19.28 -6.13 -4.26
N TRP A 442 18.24 -6.67 -4.88
CA TRP A 442 18.36 -7.52 -6.07
C TRP A 442 19.06 -6.80 -7.24
N ARG A 443 18.75 -5.53 -7.50
CA ARG A 443 19.45 -4.73 -8.53
C ARG A 443 20.94 -4.58 -8.18
N PHE A 444 21.28 -4.30 -6.92
CA PHE A 444 22.66 -4.30 -6.42
C PHE A 444 23.38 -5.65 -6.67
N LEU A 445 22.73 -6.78 -6.36
CA LEU A 445 23.29 -8.11 -6.58
C LEU A 445 23.55 -8.41 -8.06
N LYS A 446 22.63 -8.03 -8.97
CA LYS A 446 22.83 -8.19 -10.43
C LYS A 446 23.90 -7.25 -11.00
N ASP A 447 23.93 -6.00 -10.55
CA ASP A 447 24.97 -5.05 -10.98
C ASP A 447 26.36 -5.54 -10.56
N CYS A 448 26.49 -6.07 -9.34
CA CYS A 448 27.70 -6.69 -8.79
C CYS A 448 27.93 -8.15 -9.25
N GLN A 449 27.11 -8.69 -10.16
CA GLN A 449 27.30 -10.02 -10.77
C GLN A 449 27.30 -11.21 -9.77
N PHE A 450 26.61 -11.11 -8.64
CA PHE A 450 26.50 -12.22 -7.68
C PHE A 450 25.87 -13.48 -8.31
N HIS A 451 25.00 -13.28 -9.31
CA HIS A 451 24.33 -14.36 -10.03
C HIS A 451 25.26 -15.12 -11.00
N HIS A 452 26.41 -14.54 -11.35
CA HIS A 452 27.40 -15.19 -12.22
C HIS A 452 28.06 -16.40 -11.55
N TYR A 453 27.95 -16.56 -10.22
CA TYR A 453 28.33 -17.79 -9.48
C TYR A 453 27.26 -18.91 -9.58
N ASN A 454 26.50 -18.94 -10.69
CA ASN A 454 25.41 -19.87 -10.97
C ASN A 454 24.39 -19.96 -9.81
N LEU A 455 23.95 -18.80 -9.30
CA LEU A 455 22.95 -18.64 -8.25
C LEU A 455 21.88 -17.66 -8.75
N THR A 456 20.61 -18.06 -8.70
CA THR A 456 19.50 -17.14 -8.93
C THR A 456 19.33 -16.18 -7.75
N LEU A 457 18.71 -15.02 -7.97
CA LEU A 457 18.36 -14.10 -6.88
C LEU A 457 17.38 -14.74 -5.87
N ILE A 458 16.52 -15.65 -6.33
CA ILE A 458 15.59 -16.41 -5.49
C ILE A 458 16.36 -17.41 -4.61
N GLU A 459 17.37 -18.11 -5.12
CA GLU A 459 18.27 -18.92 -4.29
C GLU A 459 19.06 -18.07 -3.28
N MET A 460 19.51 -16.88 -3.65
CA MET A 460 20.17 -15.96 -2.70
C MET A 460 19.23 -15.54 -1.57
N ASP A 461 17.96 -15.26 -1.88
CA ASP A 461 16.93 -14.99 -0.87
C ASP A 461 16.69 -16.20 0.04
N ARG A 462 16.68 -17.44 -0.49
CA ARG A 462 16.60 -18.68 0.33
C ARG A 462 17.80 -18.82 1.28
N LEU A 463 19.02 -18.50 0.81
CA LEU A 463 20.24 -18.51 1.63
C LEU A 463 20.28 -17.40 2.70
N LEU A 464 19.42 -16.39 2.59
CA LEU A 464 19.33 -15.24 3.50
C LEU A 464 18.07 -15.26 4.38
N ALA A 465 17.19 -16.24 4.22
CA ALA A 465 16.01 -16.41 5.05
C ALA A 465 16.38 -17.05 6.39
N ALA A 466 15.95 -16.44 7.50
CA ALA A 466 16.00 -17.05 8.82
C ALA A 466 14.81 -18.02 9.00
N ASP A 467 14.94 -18.96 9.93
CA ASP A 467 13.98 -20.07 10.16
C ASP A 467 12.52 -19.65 10.48
N ASN A 468 12.27 -18.36 10.71
CA ASN A 468 10.97 -17.79 11.09
C ASN A 468 10.40 -16.78 10.07
N VAL A 469 10.90 -16.75 8.82
CA VAL A 469 10.35 -15.88 7.78
C VAL A 469 9.03 -16.45 7.22
N GLU A 470 7.98 -15.63 7.19
CA GLU A 470 6.71 -15.99 6.52
C GLU A 470 6.94 -16.23 5.02
N ILE A 471 6.51 -17.38 4.52
CA ILE A 471 6.73 -17.85 3.13
C ILE A 471 6.26 -16.81 2.11
N GLU A 472 5.11 -16.16 2.35
CA GLU A 472 4.54 -15.13 1.47
C GLU A 472 5.36 -13.82 1.41
N LYS A 473 6.17 -13.54 2.46
CA LYS A 473 7.05 -12.37 2.53
C LYS A 473 8.48 -12.67 2.04
N MET A 474 8.82 -13.95 1.88
CA MET A 474 10.17 -14.43 1.57
C MET A 474 10.80 -13.75 0.35
N HIS A 475 10.05 -13.59 -0.74
CA HIS A 475 10.45 -12.90 -1.97
C HIS A 475 9.65 -11.61 -2.23
N SER A 476 9.16 -10.93 -1.17
CA SER A 476 8.43 -9.68 -1.35
C SER A 476 9.37 -8.51 -1.71
N PRO A 477 9.15 -7.80 -2.85
CA PRO A 477 10.03 -6.74 -3.33
C PRO A 477 10.05 -5.52 -2.39
N HIS A 478 8.96 -5.30 -1.65
CA HIS A 478 8.77 -4.19 -0.71
C HIS A 478 9.53 -4.38 0.62
N THR A 479 10.01 -5.59 0.91
CA THR A 479 10.70 -5.90 2.18
C THR A 479 11.89 -4.98 2.41
N THR A 480 11.87 -4.19 3.47
CA THR A 480 12.91 -3.20 3.77
C THR A 480 14.09 -3.80 4.54
N MET A 481 15.29 -3.28 4.30
CA MET A 481 16.52 -3.68 4.97
C MET A 481 17.42 -2.48 5.32
N VAL A 482 17.94 -2.49 6.55
CA VAL A 482 18.88 -1.48 7.06
C VAL A 482 20.33 -1.85 6.70
N LEU A 483 21.31 -0.98 6.97
CA LEU A 483 22.71 -1.23 6.60
C LEU A 483 23.27 -2.46 7.33
N ARG A 484 22.89 -2.71 8.59
CA ARG A 484 23.24 -3.94 9.32
C ARG A 484 22.82 -5.19 8.54
N THR A 485 21.56 -5.25 8.12
CA THR A 485 21.01 -6.36 7.31
C THR A 485 21.73 -6.48 5.98
N PHE A 486 21.97 -5.37 5.26
CA PHE A 486 22.73 -5.36 4.01
C PHE A 486 24.17 -5.87 4.17
N LEU A 487 24.87 -5.46 5.24
CA LEU A 487 26.23 -5.92 5.56
C LEU A 487 26.24 -7.42 5.92
N ASN A 488 25.34 -7.86 6.80
CA ASN A 488 25.15 -9.28 7.10
C ASN A 488 24.91 -10.08 5.80
N ASN A 489 23.94 -9.66 4.98
CA ASN A 489 23.58 -10.36 3.75
C ASN A 489 24.77 -10.52 2.78
N ILE A 490 25.61 -9.49 2.65
CA ILE A 490 26.85 -9.58 1.85
C ILE A 490 27.82 -10.61 2.44
N ILE A 491 28.00 -10.66 3.76
CA ILE A 491 28.89 -11.64 4.42
C ILE A 491 28.36 -13.07 4.24
N TYR A 492 27.06 -13.30 4.41
CA TYR A 492 26.43 -14.61 4.19
C TYR A 492 26.56 -15.06 2.74
N LEU A 493 26.21 -14.21 1.76
CA LEU A 493 26.35 -14.55 0.34
C LEU A 493 27.81 -14.77 -0.05
N ALA A 494 28.75 -13.96 0.45
CA ALA A 494 30.18 -14.15 0.19
C ALA A 494 30.71 -15.46 0.77
N TYR A 495 30.28 -15.84 1.99
CA TYR A 495 30.63 -17.13 2.58
C TYR A 495 30.09 -18.30 1.76
N HIS A 496 28.84 -18.21 1.29
CA HIS A 496 28.23 -19.25 0.46
C HIS A 496 28.87 -19.35 -0.93
N ILE A 497 29.23 -18.21 -1.56
CA ILE A 497 29.97 -18.18 -2.83
C ILE A 497 31.36 -18.79 -2.68
N GLY A 498 32.15 -18.36 -1.69
CA GLY A 498 33.53 -18.85 -1.48
C GLY A 498 33.64 -20.31 -1.00
N ASN A 499 32.51 -20.95 -0.67
CA ASN A 499 32.42 -22.37 -0.32
C ASN A 499 31.76 -23.24 -1.41
N LYS A 500 31.25 -22.65 -2.49
CA LYS A 500 30.57 -23.37 -3.57
C LYS A 500 31.61 -24.06 -4.48
N GLU A 501 31.46 -25.37 -4.66
CA GLU A 501 32.34 -26.15 -5.51
C GLU A 501 32.09 -25.80 -6.99
N THR A 502 33.06 -25.13 -7.62
CA THR A 502 33.06 -24.90 -9.08
C THR A 502 34.03 -25.88 -9.74
N PRO A 503 33.77 -26.39 -10.96
CA PRO A 503 34.61 -27.43 -11.56
C PRO A 503 36.08 -27.03 -11.85
N ASN A 504 36.40 -25.73 -11.83
CA ASN A 504 37.67 -25.19 -12.34
C ASN A 504 38.47 -24.35 -11.32
N GLU A 505 37.93 -24.01 -10.13
CA GLU A 505 38.68 -23.29 -9.10
C GLU A 505 38.93 -24.18 -7.87
N ILE A 506 40.21 -24.43 -7.58
CA ILE A 506 40.65 -25.24 -6.42
C ILE A 506 40.57 -24.44 -5.09
N GLN A 507 40.42 -23.11 -5.17
CA GLN A 507 40.61 -22.20 -4.04
C GLN A 507 39.31 -21.94 -3.26
N LYS A 508 38.83 -22.96 -2.55
CA LYS A 508 37.85 -22.82 -1.48
C LYS A 508 38.40 -21.88 -0.40
N CYS A 509 37.63 -20.87 0.01
CA CYS A 509 38.08 -19.86 0.97
C CYS A 509 38.25 -20.46 2.37
N SER A 510 39.36 -20.13 3.04
CA SER A 510 39.72 -20.64 4.37
C SER A 510 38.96 -19.97 5.51
N SER A 511 38.69 -18.66 5.39
CA SER A 511 38.01 -17.84 6.41
C SER A 511 36.80 -17.11 5.84
N ILE A 512 35.91 -16.62 6.73
CA ILE A 512 34.83 -15.70 6.37
C ILE A 512 35.42 -14.38 5.82
N VAL A 513 36.61 -13.97 6.29
CA VAL A 513 37.33 -12.81 5.76
C VAL A 513 37.82 -13.01 4.33
N ASP A 514 38.33 -14.19 3.98
CA ASP A 514 38.77 -14.48 2.61
C ASP A 514 37.57 -14.39 1.64
N CYS A 515 36.45 -15.02 2.01
CA CYS A 515 35.18 -14.92 1.31
C CYS A 515 34.74 -13.46 1.08
N PHE A 516 34.60 -12.70 2.16
CA PHE A 516 34.15 -11.31 2.11
C PHE A 516 35.13 -10.42 1.33
N SER A 517 36.44 -10.58 1.54
CA SER A 517 37.47 -9.80 0.85
C SER A 517 37.54 -10.13 -0.64
N ARG A 518 37.30 -11.38 -1.04
CA ARG A 518 37.19 -11.79 -2.45
C ARG A 518 36.03 -11.03 -3.11
N VAL A 519 34.82 -11.18 -2.59
CA VAL A 519 33.60 -10.56 -3.15
C VAL A 519 33.65 -9.02 -3.10
N MET A 520 34.27 -8.42 -2.08
CA MET A 520 34.49 -6.97 -2.05
C MET A 520 35.35 -6.49 -3.24
N ASN A 521 36.42 -7.21 -3.60
CA ASN A 521 37.35 -6.80 -4.64
C ASN A 521 36.94 -7.23 -6.05
N GLU A 522 36.36 -8.43 -6.22
CA GLU A 522 35.96 -8.98 -7.52
C GLU A 522 34.59 -8.45 -7.97
N ASN A 523 33.61 -8.40 -7.05
CA ASN A 523 32.22 -8.07 -7.38
C ASN A 523 31.87 -6.62 -7.06
N ILE A 524 32.01 -6.22 -5.79
CA ILE A 524 31.35 -5.01 -5.27
C ILE A 524 32.08 -3.74 -5.71
N LEU A 525 33.37 -3.59 -5.38
CA LEU A 525 34.10 -2.33 -5.66
C LEU A 525 34.22 -1.97 -7.15
N PRO A 526 34.39 -2.93 -8.09
CA PRO A 526 34.44 -2.60 -9.52
C PRO A 526 33.08 -2.21 -10.11
N HIS A 527 31.98 -2.80 -9.64
CA HIS A 527 30.70 -2.76 -10.35
C HIS A 527 29.60 -1.96 -9.66
N ALA A 528 29.60 -1.80 -8.33
CA ALA A 528 28.51 -1.21 -7.53
C ALA A 528 28.27 0.31 -7.74
N ARG A 529 28.77 0.89 -8.84
CA ARG A 529 28.52 2.26 -9.30
C ARG A 529 27.87 2.33 -10.69
N ASN A 530 27.70 1.19 -11.36
CA ASN A 530 27.18 1.08 -12.72
C ASN A 530 25.81 0.36 -12.69
N ILE A 531 24.73 1.14 -12.58
CA ILE A 531 23.35 0.63 -12.47
C ILE A 531 22.85 0.24 -13.86
N LYS A 532 22.62 -1.06 -14.09
CA LYS A 532 22.17 -1.61 -15.38
C LYS A 532 20.66 -1.89 -15.34
N GLY A 533 20.18 -2.80 -16.21
CA GLY A 533 18.77 -3.15 -16.35
C GLY A 533 17.95 -2.11 -17.11
N PHE A 534 16.63 -2.30 -17.11
CA PHE A 534 15.66 -1.46 -17.82
C PHE A 534 14.89 -0.50 -16.89
N LEU A 535 14.83 -0.79 -15.58
CA LEU A 535 14.02 -0.03 -14.63
C LEU A 535 14.77 1.14 -13.98
N PHE A 536 16.00 0.90 -13.51
CA PHE A 536 16.73 1.82 -12.64
C PHE A 536 17.88 2.58 -13.34
N CYS A 537 18.24 2.20 -14.56
CA CYS A 537 19.37 2.78 -15.31
C CYS A 537 19.19 4.26 -15.69
N VAL A 538 17.95 4.77 -15.73
CA VAL A 538 17.62 6.17 -16.03
C VAL A 538 16.61 6.69 -15.00
N PRO A 539 17.02 7.50 -14.01
CA PRO A 539 16.16 7.91 -12.89
C PRO A 539 14.88 8.66 -13.29
N GLN A 540 14.86 9.35 -14.44
CA GLN A 540 13.68 10.04 -14.97
C GLN A 540 12.61 9.08 -15.51
N LYS A 541 13.01 7.85 -15.87
CA LYS A 541 12.13 6.81 -16.45
C LYS A 541 11.49 5.93 -15.39
N THR A 542 12.19 5.69 -14.28
CA THR A 542 11.73 4.79 -13.21
C THR A 542 10.35 5.15 -12.65
N PRO A 543 9.99 6.41 -12.33
CA PRO A 543 8.67 6.72 -11.78
C PRO A 543 7.52 6.34 -12.73
N HIS A 544 7.68 6.57 -14.04
CA HIS A 544 6.68 6.21 -15.05
C HIS A 544 6.55 4.70 -15.23
N ALA A 545 7.65 3.95 -15.14
CA ALA A 545 7.59 2.49 -15.09
C ALA A 545 6.85 2.01 -13.83
N MET A 546 7.18 2.57 -12.65
CA MET A 546 6.59 2.13 -11.37
C MET A 546 5.06 2.31 -11.29
N CYS A 547 4.46 3.20 -12.09
CA CYS A 547 3.00 3.27 -12.26
C CYS A 547 2.35 1.95 -12.70
N TYR A 548 3.11 1.05 -13.33
CA TYR A 548 2.65 -0.26 -13.80
C TYR A 548 3.06 -1.42 -12.87
N PHE A 549 3.87 -1.14 -11.83
CA PHE A 549 4.56 -2.18 -11.06
C PHE A 549 3.62 -3.09 -10.26
N GLU A 550 2.73 -2.54 -9.44
CA GLU A 550 1.86 -3.36 -8.57
C GLU A 550 0.96 -4.29 -9.39
N ARG A 551 0.41 -3.81 -10.52
CA ARG A 551 -0.37 -4.67 -11.42
C ARG A 551 0.47 -5.78 -12.07
N CYS A 552 1.75 -5.52 -12.37
CA CYS A 552 2.68 -6.57 -12.82
C CYS A 552 3.07 -7.54 -11.70
N TRP A 553 3.11 -7.08 -10.44
CA TRP A 553 3.36 -7.90 -9.26
C TRP A 553 2.17 -8.83 -8.93
N ASP A 554 0.93 -8.34 -9.08
CA ASP A 554 -0.27 -9.18 -9.03
C ASP A 554 -0.23 -10.30 -10.07
N ILE A 555 0.04 -9.94 -11.34
CA ILE A 555 0.16 -10.89 -12.44
C ILE A 555 1.26 -11.92 -12.16
N TYR A 556 2.46 -11.48 -11.77
CA TYR A 556 3.56 -12.37 -11.43
C TYR A 556 3.15 -13.36 -10.33
N ARG A 557 2.49 -12.91 -9.25
CA ARG A 557 2.02 -13.78 -8.16
C ARG A 557 0.99 -14.81 -8.63
N ILE A 558 0.06 -14.43 -9.52
CA ILE A 558 -0.95 -15.34 -10.08
C ILE A 558 -0.32 -16.48 -10.91
N TYR A 559 0.77 -16.20 -11.63
CA TYR A 559 1.44 -17.18 -12.49
C TYR A 559 2.68 -17.86 -11.87
N CYS A 560 3.05 -17.51 -10.63
CA CYS A 560 4.00 -18.28 -9.85
C CYS A 560 3.42 -19.66 -9.46
N GLN A 561 4.27 -20.65 -9.28
CA GLN A 561 3.91 -22.00 -8.88
C GLN A 561 4.69 -22.38 -7.61
N PRO A 562 4.10 -23.14 -6.66
CA PRO A 562 4.82 -23.60 -5.47
C PRO A 562 6.07 -24.38 -5.85
N ASN A 563 7.20 -24.04 -5.24
CA ASN A 563 8.46 -24.74 -5.47
C ASN A 563 8.34 -26.24 -5.13
N ALA A 564 8.97 -27.10 -5.92
CA ALA A 564 9.04 -28.54 -5.66
C ALA A 564 9.91 -28.87 -4.44
N ALA A 565 10.87 -28.01 -4.10
CA ALA A 565 11.64 -28.08 -2.86
C ALA A 565 10.98 -27.26 -1.74
N ALA A 566 11.21 -27.66 -0.48
CA ALA A 566 10.84 -26.86 0.68
C ALA A 566 11.67 -25.54 0.70
N PRO A 567 11.10 -24.40 1.15
CA PRO A 567 9.82 -24.25 1.85
C PRO A 567 8.54 -24.22 0.98
N HIS A 568 8.59 -24.56 -0.31
CA HIS A 568 7.42 -24.59 -1.23
C HIS A 568 6.82 -23.20 -1.52
N GLU A 569 7.64 -22.17 -1.39
CA GLU A 569 7.34 -20.79 -1.75
C GLU A 569 6.97 -20.65 -3.25
N PRO A 570 6.09 -19.71 -3.62
CA PRO A 570 5.68 -19.52 -5.00
C PRO A 570 6.78 -18.82 -5.81
N THR A 571 7.26 -19.47 -6.88
CA THR A 571 8.29 -18.91 -7.79
C THR A 571 7.89 -19.05 -9.26
N MET A 572 8.58 -18.32 -10.15
CA MET A 572 8.41 -18.42 -11.60
C MET A 572 9.78 -18.70 -12.25
N LYS A 573 9.83 -19.65 -13.18
CA LYS A 573 10.99 -19.97 -14.02
C LYS A 573 10.92 -19.27 -15.38
N MET A 574 12.07 -19.04 -16.01
CA MET A 574 12.16 -18.40 -17.32
C MET A 574 11.30 -19.08 -18.41
N ARG A 575 11.18 -20.42 -18.41
CA ARG A 575 10.25 -21.12 -19.32
C ARG A 575 8.77 -20.75 -19.09
N GLN A 576 8.36 -20.49 -17.85
CA GLN A 576 6.97 -20.15 -17.51
C GLN A 576 6.64 -18.71 -17.94
N PHE A 577 7.61 -17.79 -17.85
CA PHE A 577 7.48 -16.45 -18.46
C PHE A 577 7.29 -16.53 -19.99
N ILE A 578 8.08 -17.38 -20.68
CA ILE A 578 7.93 -17.57 -22.13
C ILE A 578 6.57 -18.21 -22.48
N TRP A 579 6.09 -19.17 -21.68
CA TRP A 579 4.73 -19.72 -21.83
C TRP A 579 3.64 -18.66 -21.60
N LEU A 580 3.75 -17.82 -20.57
CA LEU A 580 2.84 -16.72 -20.29
C LEU A 580 2.73 -15.75 -21.48
N MET A 581 3.87 -15.32 -22.04
CA MET A 581 3.93 -14.42 -23.20
C MET A 581 3.34 -15.08 -24.48
N ASN A 582 3.39 -16.40 -24.58
CA ASN A 582 2.74 -17.17 -25.63
C ASN A 582 1.24 -17.37 -25.40
N ASP A 583 0.80 -17.55 -24.17
CA ASP A 583 -0.62 -17.73 -23.83
C ASP A 583 -1.39 -16.42 -23.95
N PHE A 584 -0.74 -15.29 -23.64
CA PHE A 584 -1.20 -13.93 -23.96
C PHE A 584 -1.09 -13.58 -25.47
N LYS A 585 -0.59 -14.51 -26.31
CA LYS A 585 -0.45 -14.36 -27.78
C LYS A 585 0.41 -13.16 -28.23
N ILE A 586 1.34 -12.73 -27.38
CA ILE A 586 2.32 -11.66 -27.67
C ILE A 586 3.44 -12.22 -28.55
N THR A 587 3.90 -13.44 -28.26
CA THR A 587 4.86 -14.14 -29.13
C THR A 587 4.22 -14.57 -30.46
N GLY A 588 4.99 -14.52 -31.54
CA GLY A 588 4.56 -14.95 -32.88
C GLY A 588 3.74 -13.93 -33.66
N LYS A 589 3.16 -12.92 -32.99
CA LYS A 589 2.59 -11.72 -33.64
C LYS A 589 3.52 -10.52 -33.62
N VAL A 590 4.24 -10.31 -32.51
CA VAL A 590 4.99 -9.05 -32.29
C VAL A 590 6.40 -9.28 -31.71
N LEU A 591 6.61 -10.37 -30.96
CA LEU A 591 7.94 -10.79 -30.50
C LEU A 591 8.24 -12.24 -30.90
N THR A 592 9.52 -12.52 -31.17
CA THR A 592 10.04 -13.88 -31.32
C THR A 592 10.47 -14.45 -29.96
N VAL A 593 10.46 -15.78 -29.82
CA VAL A 593 10.98 -16.45 -28.62
C VAL A 593 12.47 -16.14 -28.42
N THR A 594 13.25 -16.01 -29.50
CA THR A 594 14.67 -15.62 -29.45
C THR A 594 14.85 -14.26 -28.78
N GLN A 595 14.06 -13.25 -29.16
CA GLN A 595 14.10 -11.92 -28.53
C GLN A 595 13.74 -11.97 -27.04
N LEU A 596 12.81 -12.83 -26.61
CA LEU A 596 12.52 -13.01 -25.19
C LEU A 596 13.71 -13.63 -24.43
N VAL A 597 14.37 -14.64 -25.00
CA VAL A 597 15.59 -15.23 -24.42
C VAL A 597 16.73 -14.21 -24.36
N ASP A 598 16.89 -13.38 -25.38
CA ASP A 598 17.92 -12.33 -25.43
C ASP A 598 17.66 -11.19 -24.42
N ILE A 599 16.38 -10.88 -24.13
CA ILE A 599 16.01 -9.96 -23.05
C ILE A 599 16.36 -10.57 -21.68
N LEU A 600 15.93 -11.83 -21.44
CA LEU A 600 16.16 -12.54 -20.16
C LEU A 600 17.65 -12.75 -19.86
N GLY A 601 18.45 -13.05 -20.89
CA GLY A 601 19.89 -13.30 -20.78
C GLY A 601 20.79 -12.06 -20.88
N SER A 602 20.23 -10.85 -20.99
CA SER A 602 21.03 -9.63 -21.26
C SER A 602 22.08 -9.32 -20.18
N ASP A 603 21.76 -9.60 -18.91
CA ASP A 603 22.62 -9.37 -17.74
C ASP A 603 23.22 -10.69 -17.15
N ASP A 604 22.83 -11.87 -17.65
CA ASP A 604 23.11 -13.18 -17.04
C ASP A 604 23.64 -14.24 -18.04
N PRO A 605 24.93 -14.61 -17.98
CA PRO A 605 25.52 -15.61 -18.86
C PRO A 605 25.00 -17.03 -18.62
N ASN A 606 24.41 -17.33 -17.46
CA ASN A 606 23.87 -18.66 -17.18
C ASN A 606 22.63 -18.98 -18.03
N VAL A 607 21.93 -17.95 -18.53
CA VAL A 607 20.71 -18.09 -19.37
C VAL A 607 21.05 -18.56 -20.77
N ARG A 608 22.12 -18.03 -21.37
CA ARG A 608 22.51 -18.32 -22.76
C ARG A 608 24.02 -18.32 -22.92
N ASN A 609 24.59 -19.53 -22.91
CA ASN A 609 25.97 -19.76 -23.32
C ASN A 609 26.06 -19.96 -24.85
N SER A 610 27.29 -20.08 -25.37
CA SER A 610 27.55 -20.18 -26.83
C SER A 610 26.82 -21.33 -27.54
N ASN A 611 26.56 -22.44 -26.84
CA ASN A 611 25.92 -23.65 -27.39
C ASN A 611 24.58 -24.03 -26.72
N GLU A 612 24.22 -23.45 -25.57
CA GLU A 612 23.13 -23.94 -24.71
C GLU A 612 22.32 -22.78 -24.09
N ILE A 613 21.02 -23.03 -23.86
CA ILE A 613 20.07 -22.08 -23.27
C ILE A 613 19.42 -22.74 -22.04
N ASN A 614 19.52 -22.09 -20.89
CA ASN A 614 18.95 -22.56 -19.63
C ASN A 614 17.70 -21.75 -19.25
N LEU A 615 16.52 -22.35 -19.42
CA LEU A 615 15.22 -21.75 -19.07
C LEU A 615 14.65 -22.26 -17.73
N GLU A 616 15.44 -23.03 -16.98
CA GLU A 616 15.08 -23.56 -15.66
C GLU A 616 15.40 -22.59 -14.50
N LEU A 617 16.11 -21.50 -14.78
CA LEU A 617 16.44 -20.45 -13.82
C LEU A 617 15.17 -19.72 -13.35
N GLU A 618 15.16 -19.34 -12.08
CA GLU A 618 14.04 -18.68 -11.41
C GLU A 618 14.17 -17.15 -11.49
N LEU A 619 13.06 -16.49 -11.80
CA LEU A 619 12.92 -15.05 -11.99
C LEU A 619 12.31 -14.39 -10.76
N THR A 620 12.96 -13.35 -10.23
CA THR A 620 12.32 -12.40 -9.32
C THR A 620 11.31 -11.51 -10.06
N ILE A 621 10.41 -10.85 -9.33
CA ILE A 621 9.54 -9.80 -9.88
C ILE A 621 10.34 -8.64 -10.50
N LEU A 622 11.55 -8.32 -9.99
CA LEU A 622 12.43 -7.35 -10.65
C LEU A 622 12.74 -7.79 -12.09
N GLU A 623 13.12 -9.05 -12.28
CA GLU A 623 13.56 -9.57 -13.58
C GLU A 623 12.38 -9.82 -14.52
N PHE A 624 11.24 -10.28 -14.00
CA PHE A 624 9.98 -10.32 -14.73
C PHE A 624 9.59 -8.93 -15.25
N PHE A 625 9.66 -7.90 -14.41
CA PHE A 625 9.26 -6.55 -14.79
C PHE A 625 10.28 -5.88 -15.72
N GLU A 626 11.58 -6.06 -15.50
CA GLU A 626 12.61 -5.61 -16.44
C GLU A 626 12.52 -6.34 -17.80
N ALA A 627 12.11 -7.62 -17.83
CA ALA A 627 11.85 -8.32 -19.08
C ALA A 627 10.63 -7.76 -19.83
N LEU A 628 9.55 -7.40 -19.12
CA LEU A 628 8.39 -6.72 -19.73
C LEU A 628 8.74 -5.32 -20.26
N LEU A 629 9.57 -4.56 -19.55
CA LEU A 629 10.11 -3.29 -20.06
C LEU A 629 10.97 -3.51 -21.31
N GLY A 630 11.80 -4.56 -21.35
CA GLY A 630 12.53 -4.97 -22.55
C GLY A 630 11.62 -5.34 -23.73
N CYS A 631 10.49 -6.01 -23.47
CA CYS A 631 9.50 -6.35 -24.49
C CYS A 631 8.87 -5.08 -25.11
N ALA A 632 8.48 -4.12 -24.28
CA ALA A 632 7.92 -2.84 -24.71
C ALA A 632 8.86 -2.07 -25.65
N MET A 633 10.17 -2.11 -25.37
CA MET A 633 11.21 -1.45 -26.18
C MET A 633 11.33 -2.02 -27.59
N LEU A 634 11.14 -3.33 -27.75
CA LEU A 634 11.25 -4.02 -29.05
C LEU A 634 9.94 -3.96 -29.86
N ILE A 635 8.78 -3.96 -29.21
CA ILE A 635 7.48 -4.01 -29.88
C ILE A 635 7.16 -2.71 -30.65
N VAL A 636 7.38 -1.55 -30.02
CA VAL A 636 6.89 -0.27 -30.53
C VAL A 636 7.98 0.45 -31.34
N THR A 637 8.60 -0.26 -32.29
CA THR A 637 9.71 0.27 -33.11
C THR A 637 9.31 0.78 -34.48
N GLU A 638 8.26 0.21 -35.10
CA GLU A 638 7.77 0.60 -36.42
C GLU A 638 6.70 1.72 -36.33
N GLU A 639 6.71 2.64 -37.30
CA GLU A 639 5.79 3.77 -37.35
C GLU A 639 4.51 3.41 -38.14
N PRO A 640 3.32 3.89 -37.73
CA PRO A 640 2.22 4.00 -38.66
C PRO A 640 2.54 5.12 -39.67
N ALA A 641 2.85 4.73 -40.91
CA ALA A 641 2.84 5.67 -42.03
C ALA A 641 1.42 6.23 -42.25
N ASP A 642 1.35 7.37 -42.96
CA ASP A 642 0.13 8.09 -43.35
C ASP A 642 -0.74 8.69 -42.22
N LEU A 643 -0.44 9.94 -41.86
CA LEU A 643 -1.45 10.98 -41.61
C LEU A 643 -0.94 12.32 -42.19
N PRO A 644 -1.81 13.13 -42.84
CA PRO A 644 -1.38 14.32 -43.59
C PRO A 644 -1.05 15.54 -42.71
N ASN A 645 -0.53 16.58 -43.37
CA ASN A 645 0.05 17.78 -42.74
C ASN A 645 -0.83 18.46 -41.67
N LYS A 646 -0.15 19.01 -40.65
CA LYS A 646 -0.71 19.96 -39.69
C LYS A 646 -1.26 21.21 -40.39
N GLU A 647 -2.42 21.67 -39.94
CA GLU A 647 -2.64 23.09 -39.68
C GLU A 647 -2.96 23.30 -38.18
N THR A 648 -2.77 24.53 -37.73
CA THR A 648 -2.78 24.94 -36.32
C THR A 648 -4.21 25.11 -35.78
N TYR A 649 -4.42 24.96 -34.47
CA TYR A 649 -4.99 26.02 -33.62
C TYR A 649 -4.63 25.77 -32.14
N GLN A 650 -4.82 26.78 -31.30
CA GLN A 650 -4.52 26.78 -29.86
C GLN A 650 -5.79 26.52 -29.03
N ASP A 651 -5.62 26.61 -27.70
CA ASP A 651 -6.65 26.74 -26.65
C ASP A 651 -7.79 27.70 -27.08
N GLU A 652 -9.06 27.52 -26.68
CA GLU A 652 -9.52 27.55 -25.28
C GLU A 652 -10.77 26.67 -24.98
N GLU A 653 -11.25 26.80 -23.74
CA GLU A 653 -12.16 25.93 -22.99
C GLU A 653 -13.65 25.87 -23.43
N SER A 654 -14.34 24.88 -22.85
CA SER A 654 -15.79 24.85 -22.55
C SER A 654 -16.79 24.40 -23.64
N ARG A 655 -18.02 24.09 -23.17
CA ARG A 655 -19.26 23.80 -23.92
C ARG A 655 -19.35 22.52 -24.77
N LYS A 656 -19.86 21.47 -24.12
CA LYS A 656 -21.15 20.87 -24.53
C LYS A 656 -22.18 21.32 -23.47
N THR A 657 -23.46 21.57 -23.74
CA THR A 657 -24.33 21.36 -24.92
C THR A 657 -24.91 22.73 -25.42
N THR A 658 -25.85 22.91 -26.38
CA THR A 658 -26.82 22.01 -27.04
C THR A 658 -27.32 22.67 -28.36
N PHE A 659 -27.48 21.87 -29.43
CA PHE A 659 -28.50 21.92 -30.51
C PHE A 659 -28.79 23.21 -31.35
N ASP A 660 -28.84 22.96 -32.67
CA ASP A 660 -29.87 23.38 -33.65
C ASP A 660 -29.87 24.70 -34.47
N VAL A 661 -29.82 24.48 -35.80
CA VAL A 661 -30.72 25.01 -36.87
C VAL A 661 -30.38 26.41 -37.45
N PRO A 662 -30.58 26.65 -38.78
CA PRO A 662 -29.52 27.25 -39.60
C PRO A 662 -29.91 28.52 -40.38
N SER A 663 -29.09 28.88 -41.39
CA SER A 663 -29.23 29.99 -42.37
C SER A 663 -28.87 31.38 -41.80
N ASP A 664 -28.48 32.38 -42.60
CA ASP A 664 -28.44 32.46 -44.07
C ASP A 664 -27.27 33.32 -44.61
N VAL A 665 -27.16 33.37 -45.94
CA VAL A 665 -26.17 34.05 -46.79
C VAL A 665 -26.17 35.59 -46.66
N SER A 666 -24.99 36.24 -46.62
CA SER A 666 -24.62 37.31 -47.59
C SER A 666 -23.20 37.91 -47.43
N GLU A 667 -22.49 37.98 -48.55
CA GLU A 667 -21.37 38.88 -48.84
C GLU A 667 -21.69 40.38 -48.57
N LYS A 668 -20.71 41.20 -48.12
CA LYS A 668 -19.86 42.09 -48.98
C LYS A 668 -19.02 43.16 -48.22
N GLN A 669 -17.71 43.13 -48.48
CA GLN A 669 -16.76 44.21 -48.90
C GLN A 669 -16.77 45.66 -48.30
N PRO A 670 -15.66 46.44 -48.47
CA PRO A 670 -15.27 47.56 -47.58
C PRO A 670 -15.27 48.94 -48.28
N ASP A 671 -14.81 50.02 -47.60
CA ASP A 671 -13.57 50.74 -48.02
C ASP A 671 -13.07 51.91 -47.11
N SER A 672 -11.81 52.30 -47.31
CA SER A 672 -11.20 53.65 -47.10
C SER A 672 -10.61 54.13 -45.72
N LEU A 673 -9.83 55.23 -45.79
CA LEU A 673 -8.79 55.79 -44.90
C LEU A 673 -8.87 57.37 -44.91
N PRO A 674 -7.92 58.24 -44.43
CA PRO A 674 -6.83 58.19 -43.42
C PRO A 674 -6.69 59.47 -42.49
N LEU A 675 -5.62 59.51 -41.65
CA LEU A 675 -4.68 60.67 -41.38
C LEU A 675 -4.94 61.81 -40.32
N VAL A 676 -3.88 62.17 -39.54
CA VAL A 676 -3.36 63.56 -39.16
C VAL A 676 -3.01 63.93 -37.66
N LYS A 677 -1.71 64.28 -37.42
CA LYS A 677 -1.04 65.27 -36.47
C LYS A 677 -0.63 65.00 -34.99
N SER A 678 0.29 65.89 -34.52
CA SER A 678 1.17 65.87 -33.31
C SER A 678 1.18 67.24 -32.55
N PRO A 679 1.96 67.43 -31.45
CA PRO A 679 2.98 68.53 -31.42
C PRO A 679 4.28 68.28 -30.56
N CYS A 680 5.18 69.30 -30.44
CA CYS A 680 6.58 69.26 -29.91
C CYS A 680 6.73 69.69 -28.40
N VAL A 681 7.87 70.07 -27.76
CA VAL A 681 8.98 71.06 -28.07
C VAL A 681 10.34 70.75 -27.27
N PRO A 682 11.44 71.58 -27.09
CA PRO A 682 12.82 71.22 -27.55
C PRO A 682 14.08 71.47 -26.62
N GLU A 683 15.31 71.30 -27.18
CA GLU A 683 16.61 72.03 -26.95
C GLU A 683 17.44 71.85 -25.62
N ASP A 684 18.80 72.02 -25.49
CA ASP A 684 19.91 72.43 -26.41
C ASP A 684 21.38 72.05 -25.95
N GLN A 685 22.39 72.27 -26.83
CA GLN A 685 23.82 72.71 -26.64
C GLN A 685 25.03 71.88 -26.03
N ALA A 686 26.05 71.65 -26.89
CA ALA A 686 27.50 72.04 -26.79
C ALA A 686 28.58 71.33 -25.87
N PRO A 687 29.93 71.47 -26.11
CA PRO A 687 30.92 70.42 -25.78
C PRO A 687 32.30 70.79 -25.10
N ASN A 688 33.06 69.72 -24.75
CA ASN A 688 34.55 69.55 -24.72
C ASN A 688 35.44 70.14 -23.58
N LYS A 689 36.16 69.28 -22.80
CA LYS A 689 37.66 69.26 -22.65
C LYS A 689 38.28 68.25 -21.63
N ASP A 690 39.25 67.48 -22.13
CA ASP A 690 40.61 67.14 -21.63
C ASP A 690 40.99 66.55 -20.22
N MET A 691 42.03 65.70 -20.29
CA MET A 691 43.05 65.26 -19.30
C MET A 691 42.79 64.19 -18.20
N LEU A 692 43.25 62.97 -18.52
CA LEU A 692 44.28 62.18 -17.81
C LEU A 692 44.18 61.92 -16.28
N ALA A 693 43.79 60.68 -15.93
CA ALA A 693 44.49 59.85 -14.92
C ALA A 693 44.21 58.35 -15.17
N THR A 694 45.16 57.46 -14.84
CA THR A 694 45.01 56.00 -15.00
C THR A 694 44.61 55.30 -13.69
N GLY A 695 43.64 54.37 -13.74
CA GLY A 695 43.25 53.60 -12.55
C GLY A 695 42.01 52.73 -12.75
N ARG A 696 42.22 51.41 -12.88
CA ARG A 696 41.22 50.32 -12.94
C ARG A 696 39.81 50.65 -12.40
N LYS A 697 38.79 50.53 -13.27
CA LYS A 697 37.42 50.16 -12.88
C LYS A 697 36.87 49.04 -13.77
N GLN A 698 35.94 48.27 -13.21
CA GLN A 698 35.18 47.23 -13.89
C GLN A 698 34.07 47.85 -14.74
N THR A 699 33.71 47.21 -15.85
CA THR A 699 32.46 47.44 -16.58
C THR A 699 31.83 46.09 -16.96
N PRO A 700 30.49 45.97 -16.98
CA PRO A 700 29.81 44.73 -17.35
C PRO A 700 29.67 44.60 -18.87
N SER A 701 29.73 43.37 -19.37
CA SER A 701 29.34 43.01 -20.74
C SER A 701 27.91 42.44 -20.76
N THR A 702 27.13 42.83 -21.77
CA THR A 702 25.72 42.44 -21.95
C THR A 702 25.51 40.93 -22.18
N LEU A 703 24.29 40.46 -21.87
CA LEU A 703 23.85 39.09 -22.19
C LEU A 703 23.91 38.86 -23.71
N SER A 704 24.55 37.76 -24.11
CA SER A 704 24.31 37.10 -25.39
C SER A 704 23.30 35.96 -25.21
N THR A 705 22.44 35.76 -26.21
CA THR A 705 21.44 34.67 -26.20
C THR A 705 22.10 33.31 -26.43
N PRO A 706 21.76 32.27 -25.64
CA PRO A 706 22.30 30.93 -25.86
C PRO A 706 21.65 30.29 -27.09
N THR A 707 22.48 29.78 -28.00
CA THR A 707 22.02 29.03 -29.18
C THR A 707 21.54 27.64 -28.75
N TYR A 708 20.25 27.33 -28.97
CA TYR A 708 19.70 26.00 -28.67
C TYR A 708 20.38 24.93 -29.53
N SER A 709 20.98 23.93 -28.88
CA SER A 709 21.70 22.85 -29.57
C SER A 709 20.77 21.73 -29.99
N SER A 710 20.89 21.30 -31.25
CA SER A 710 20.14 20.19 -31.86
C SER A 710 20.15 18.88 -31.03
N LYS A 711 21.20 18.65 -30.23
CA LYS A 711 21.34 17.47 -29.36
C LYS A 711 20.24 17.35 -28.29
N ASN A 712 19.74 18.47 -27.75
CA ASN A 712 18.71 18.41 -26.70
C ASN A 712 17.39 17.88 -27.26
N LEU A 713 16.97 18.39 -28.43
CA LEU A 713 15.73 18.01 -29.10
C LEU A 713 15.69 16.51 -29.48
N GLN A 714 16.85 15.92 -29.79
CA GLN A 714 16.96 14.47 -30.02
C GLN A 714 16.82 13.65 -28.73
N SER A 715 17.34 14.14 -27.59
CA SER A 715 17.17 13.46 -26.29
C SER A 715 15.72 13.53 -25.78
N GLU A 716 15.03 14.63 -26.03
CA GLU A 716 13.66 14.89 -25.60
C GLU A 716 12.65 14.06 -26.42
N THR A 717 12.81 14.03 -27.75
CA THR A 717 12.00 13.16 -28.63
C THR A 717 12.22 11.67 -28.35
N ALA A 718 13.46 11.23 -28.09
CA ALA A 718 13.74 9.85 -27.69
C ALA A 718 13.14 9.48 -26.31
N THR A 719 13.06 10.44 -25.39
CA THR A 719 12.46 10.25 -24.06
C THR A 719 10.93 10.18 -24.15
N ASN A 720 10.31 11.06 -24.95
CA ASN A 720 8.87 11.03 -25.20
C ASN A 720 8.45 9.77 -25.97
N LYS A 721 9.26 9.29 -26.94
CA LYS A 721 9.05 7.97 -27.55
C LYS A 721 9.05 6.90 -26.48
N TRP A 722 10.06 6.83 -25.61
CA TRP A 722 10.12 5.81 -24.55
C TRP A 722 8.85 5.77 -23.68
N PHE A 723 8.39 6.91 -23.17
CA PHE A 723 7.15 6.96 -22.36
C PHE A 723 5.93 6.41 -23.11
N TYR A 724 5.80 6.73 -24.40
CA TYR A 724 4.73 6.19 -25.26
C TYR A 724 4.87 4.68 -25.49
N GLN A 725 6.08 4.18 -25.77
CA GLN A 725 6.34 2.74 -25.99
C GLN A 725 5.92 1.91 -24.77
N ILE A 726 6.31 2.34 -23.56
CA ILE A 726 5.94 1.66 -22.30
C ILE A 726 4.42 1.71 -22.08
N SER A 727 3.80 2.88 -22.18
CA SER A 727 2.36 3.04 -21.93
C SER A 727 1.50 2.25 -22.91
N GLN A 728 1.89 2.20 -24.19
CA GLN A 728 1.21 1.34 -25.18
C GLN A 728 1.34 -0.13 -24.81
N PHE A 729 2.56 -0.64 -24.60
CA PHE A 729 2.76 -2.06 -24.30
C PHE A 729 1.94 -2.52 -23.09
N PHE A 730 1.92 -1.77 -21.99
CA PHE A 730 1.14 -2.17 -20.81
C PHE A 730 -0.38 -2.02 -21.02
N MET A 731 -0.84 -0.87 -21.50
CA MET A 731 -2.29 -0.57 -21.54
C MET A 731 -3.04 -1.15 -22.74
N THR A 732 -2.38 -1.41 -23.89
CA THR A 732 -3.04 -1.92 -25.10
C THR A 732 -2.63 -3.33 -25.51
N ILE A 733 -1.58 -3.90 -24.91
CA ILE A 733 -1.10 -5.26 -25.23
C ILE A 733 -1.12 -6.17 -23.98
N PHE A 734 -0.30 -5.89 -22.96
CA PHE A 734 -0.03 -6.84 -21.89
C PHE A 734 -1.21 -7.02 -20.91
N PHE A 735 -1.77 -5.92 -20.38
CA PHE A 735 -2.90 -6.04 -19.45
C PHE A 735 -4.20 -6.54 -20.11
N PRO A 736 -4.61 -6.06 -21.31
CA PRO A 736 -5.80 -6.60 -21.97
C PRO A 736 -5.66 -8.09 -22.33
N ALA A 737 -4.45 -8.56 -22.67
CA ALA A 737 -4.22 -9.98 -22.91
C ALA A 737 -4.34 -10.82 -21.63
N HIS A 738 -3.94 -10.29 -20.47
CA HIS A 738 -4.17 -10.92 -19.18
C HIS A 738 -5.67 -10.97 -18.82
N GLU A 739 -6.39 -9.85 -18.93
CA GLU A 739 -7.83 -9.76 -18.67
C GLU A 739 -8.62 -10.77 -19.53
N TYR A 740 -8.27 -10.87 -20.81
CA TYR A 740 -8.84 -11.86 -21.72
C TYR A 740 -8.52 -13.31 -21.32
N ALA A 741 -7.27 -13.59 -20.93
CA ALA A 741 -6.87 -14.92 -20.47
C ALA A 741 -7.63 -15.34 -19.19
N GLU A 742 -7.85 -14.40 -18.25
CA GLU A 742 -8.64 -14.65 -17.04
C GLU A 742 -10.11 -14.94 -17.38
N GLN A 743 -10.74 -14.13 -18.23
CA GLN A 743 -12.12 -14.36 -18.70
C GLN A 743 -12.27 -15.75 -19.35
N VAL A 744 -11.34 -16.12 -20.23
CA VAL A 744 -11.32 -17.46 -20.85
C VAL A 744 -11.17 -18.58 -19.81
N GLN A 745 -10.32 -18.38 -18.79
CA GLN A 745 -10.15 -19.34 -17.70
C GLN A 745 -11.40 -19.48 -16.81
N GLN A 746 -12.19 -18.42 -16.64
CA GLN A 746 -13.47 -18.46 -15.93
C GLN A 746 -14.61 -19.09 -16.74
N GLU A 747 -14.60 -18.98 -18.08
CA GLU A 747 -15.64 -19.55 -18.95
C GLU A 747 -15.42 -21.03 -19.31
N ILE A 748 -14.18 -21.50 -19.46
CA ILE A 748 -13.87 -22.90 -19.80
C ILE A 748 -14.56 -23.93 -18.87
N PRO A 749 -14.60 -23.76 -17.53
CA PRO A 749 -15.34 -24.66 -16.64
C PRO A 749 -16.85 -24.70 -16.95
N LYS A 750 -17.48 -23.53 -17.16
CA LYS A 750 -18.92 -23.40 -17.46
C LYS A 750 -19.27 -24.09 -18.78
N ILE A 751 -18.42 -23.92 -19.81
CA ILE A 751 -18.57 -24.59 -21.11
C ILE A 751 -18.45 -26.12 -20.97
N ARG A 752 -17.51 -26.61 -20.14
CA ARG A 752 -17.35 -28.06 -19.87
C ARG A 752 -18.55 -28.64 -19.11
N GLU A 753 -19.11 -27.90 -18.16
CA GLU A 753 -20.31 -28.29 -17.42
C GLU A 753 -21.53 -28.37 -18.35
N GLN A 754 -21.75 -27.34 -19.18
CA GLN A 754 -22.81 -27.35 -20.21
C GLN A 754 -22.64 -28.51 -21.21
N GLN A 755 -21.42 -28.80 -21.67
CA GLN A 755 -21.15 -29.94 -22.53
C GLN A 755 -21.42 -31.29 -21.86
N THR A 756 -21.15 -31.40 -20.55
CA THR A 756 -21.42 -32.61 -19.76
C THR A 756 -22.93 -32.82 -19.59
N GLU A 757 -23.69 -31.76 -19.34
CA GLU A 757 -25.15 -31.85 -19.20
C GLU A 757 -25.84 -32.13 -20.55
N LEU A 758 -25.38 -31.50 -21.64
CA LEU A 758 -25.83 -31.83 -23.00
C LEU A 758 -25.53 -33.29 -23.38
N ALA A 759 -24.43 -33.87 -22.87
CA ALA A 759 -24.14 -35.29 -23.06
C ALA A 759 -25.10 -36.20 -22.29
N ARG A 760 -25.45 -35.86 -21.04
CA ARG A 760 -26.48 -36.57 -20.24
C ARG A 760 -27.85 -36.53 -20.89
N ILE A 761 -28.29 -35.36 -21.35
CA ILE A 761 -29.59 -35.20 -22.03
C ILE A 761 -29.66 -36.10 -23.26
N ARG A 762 -28.59 -36.17 -24.07
CA ARG A 762 -28.51 -37.08 -25.22
C ARG A 762 -28.56 -38.55 -24.83
N GLN A 763 -27.91 -38.95 -23.73
CA GLN A 763 -28.00 -40.34 -23.23
C GLN A 763 -29.44 -40.68 -22.82
N ILE A 764 -30.13 -39.79 -22.10
CA ILE A 764 -31.53 -39.97 -21.71
C ILE A 764 -32.45 -40.04 -22.94
N GLU A 765 -32.22 -39.20 -23.96
CA GLU A 765 -32.96 -39.27 -25.22
C GLU A 765 -32.70 -40.55 -26.02
N GLU A 766 -31.50 -41.11 -25.98
CA GLU A 766 -31.18 -42.39 -26.62
C GLU A 766 -31.80 -43.57 -25.87
N GLU A 767 -31.78 -43.57 -24.54
CA GLU A 767 -32.43 -44.60 -23.72
C GLU A 767 -33.95 -44.57 -23.91
N ALA A 768 -34.57 -43.39 -23.89
CA ALA A 768 -36.00 -43.23 -24.18
C ALA A 768 -36.37 -43.68 -25.61
N ARG A 769 -35.49 -43.45 -26.59
CA ARG A 769 -35.68 -43.97 -27.96
C ARG A 769 -35.58 -45.50 -28.04
N ARG A 770 -34.68 -46.14 -27.29
CA ARG A 770 -34.59 -47.61 -27.21
C ARG A 770 -35.83 -48.19 -26.53
N GLN A 771 -36.24 -47.66 -25.37
CA GLN A 771 -37.44 -48.10 -24.67
C GLN A 771 -38.70 -48.01 -25.56
N LYS A 772 -38.84 -46.94 -26.35
CA LYS A 772 -39.94 -46.79 -27.30
C LYS A 772 -39.88 -47.82 -28.46
N GLN A 773 -38.68 -48.18 -28.93
CA GLN A 773 -38.52 -49.23 -29.94
C GLN A 773 -38.83 -50.63 -29.36
N GLU A 774 -38.40 -50.90 -28.13
CA GLU A 774 -38.72 -52.13 -27.39
C GLU A 774 -40.24 -52.25 -27.12
N GLU A 775 -40.91 -51.15 -26.79
CA GLU A 775 -42.37 -51.09 -26.62
C GLU A 775 -43.12 -51.29 -27.95
N GLU A 776 -42.69 -50.63 -29.04
CA GLU A 776 -43.26 -50.81 -30.38
C GLU A 776 -43.08 -52.25 -30.90
N GLU A 777 -41.93 -52.88 -30.63
CA GLU A 777 -41.68 -54.29 -30.97
C GLU A 777 -42.51 -55.24 -30.09
N ALA A 778 -42.64 -54.99 -28.79
CA ALA A 778 -43.51 -55.76 -27.90
C ALA A 778 -44.99 -55.69 -28.30
N ILE A 779 -45.49 -54.50 -28.67
CA ILE A 779 -46.85 -54.31 -29.20
C ILE A 779 -47.04 -55.11 -30.50
N ARG A 780 -46.05 -55.10 -31.40
CA ARG A 780 -46.08 -55.85 -32.66
C ARG A 780 -46.09 -57.37 -32.44
N ILE A 781 -45.31 -57.87 -31.48
CA ILE A 781 -45.31 -59.28 -31.08
C ILE A 781 -46.68 -59.66 -30.51
N ALA A 782 -47.25 -58.86 -29.61
CA ALA A 782 -48.58 -59.11 -29.05
C ALA A 782 -49.68 -59.11 -30.12
N GLN A 783 -49.60 -58.22 -31.12
CA GLN A 783 -50.51 -58.22 -32.28
C GLN A 783 -50.39 -59.52 -33.09
N MET A 784 -49.17 -60.00 -33.38
CA MET A 784 -48.95 -61.28 -34.05
C MET A 784 -49.48 -62.48 -33.24
N GLU A 785 -49.39 -62.45 -31.91
CA GLU A 785 -49.98 -63.49 -31.06
C GLU A 785 -51.52 -63.45 -31.06
N VAL A 786 -52.12 -62.26 -31.09
CA VAL A 786 -53.58 -62.09 -31.23
C VAL A 786 -54.06 -62.57 -32.59
N GLU A 787 -53.40 -62.22 -33.71
CA GLU A 787 -53.74 -62.73 -35.05
C GLU A 787 -53.60 -64.26 -35.14
N LYS A 788 -52.59 -64.83 -34.49
CA LYS A 788 -52.39 -66.27 -34.40
C LYS A 788 -53.46 -66.95 -33.55
N ALA A 789 -53.97 -66.27 -32.51
CA ALA A 789 -55.07 -66.75 -31.68
C ALA A 789 -56.42 -66.68 -32.43
N THR A 790 -56.74 -65.57 -33.11
CA THR A 790 -57.97 -65.46 -33.91
C THR A 790 -57.99 -66.45 -35.07
N ALA A 791 -56.88 -66.60 -35.82
CA ALA A 791 -56.73 -67.62 -36.85
C ALA A 791 -56.76 -69.07 -36.32
N SER A 792 -56.60 -69.27 -35.00
CA SER A 792 -56.84 -70.55 -34.34
C SER A 792 -58.31 -70.72 -33.94
N MET A 793 -58.97 -69.66 -33.47
CA MET A 793 -60.40 -69.66 -33.15
C MET A 793 -61.28 -69.83 -34.40
N GLU A 794 -60.94 -69.20 -35.53
CA GLU A 794 -61.66 -69.40 -36.81
C GLU A 794 -61.57 -70.85 -37.30
N LYS A 795 -60.47 -71.56 -37.03
CA LYS A 795 -60.35 -73.00 -37.32
C LYS A 795 -61.23 -73.86 -36.40
N VAL A 796 -61.40 -73.45 -35.14
CA VAL A 796 -62.33 -74.11 -34.21
C VAL A 796 -63.78 -73.85 -34.63
N GLN A 797 -64.13 -72.63 -35.01
CA GLN A 797 -65.50 -72.25 -35.42
C GLN A 797 -66.00 -72.98 -36.69
N VAL A 798 -65.10 -73.61 -37.45
CA VAL A 798 -65.39 -74.39 -38.69
C VAL A 798 -65.47 -75.90 -38.43
N THR A 799 -65.29 -76.38 -37.19
CA THR A 799 -65.43 -77.82 -36.85
C THR A 799 -66.19 -78.04 -35.54
N GLN A 800 -67.14 -78.98 -35.55
CA GLN A 800 -68.03 -79.35 -34.42
C GLN A 800 -69.14 -78.30 -34.17
N ASP A 801 -70.16 -78.16 -35.03
CA ASP A 801 -71.22 -79.16 -35.31
C ASP A 801 -70.77 -80.62 -35.47
N VAL A 802 -71.08 -81.46 -34.47
CA VAL A 802 -71.45 -82.90 -34.54
C VAL A 802 -71.47 -83.49 -33.11
N THR A 803 -72.45 -84.38 -32.85
CA THR A 803 -72.66 -85.19 -31.62
C THR A 803 -72.75 -84.46 -30.29
N ALA A 804 -73.97 -84.45 -29.72
CA ALA A 804 -74.16 -84.55 -28.28
C ALA A 804 -74.37 -86.03 -27.91
N ASP A 805 -73.94 -86.47 -26.72
CA ASP A 805 -74.80 -87.33 -25.89
C ASP A 805 -74.42 -87.39 -24.39
N ASP A 806 -75.45 -87.71 -23.61
CA ASP A 806 -75.55 -88.19 -22.22
C ASP A 806 -74.97 -87.45 -20.97
N LYS A 807 -75.44 -87.93 -19.82
CA LYS A 807 -75.53 -87.31 -18.48
C LYS A 807 -74.40 -87.86 -17.54
N THR A 808 -74.27 -87.61 -16.22
CA THR A 808 -75.25 -87.30 -15.15
C THR A 808 -74.55 -86.81 -13.85
N SER A 809 -75.32 -86.15 -12.96
CA SER A 809 -75.13 -86.00 -11.48
C SER A 809 -73.87 -85.26 -10.94
N GLN A 810 -73.96 -84.08 -10.30
CA GLN A 810 -74.58 -83.70 -8.99
C GLN A 810 -73.77 -84.16 -7.75
N ARG A 811 -73.07 -83.26 -7.02
CA ARG A 811 -73.50 -82.28 -5.95
C ARG A 811 -73.51 -82.90 -4.53
N PRO A 812 -73.46 -82.13 -3.42
CA PRO A 812 -73.05 -80.72 -3.23
C PRO A 812 -72.09 -80.48 -2.02
N LEU A 813 -71.58 -79.24 -1.86
CA LEU A 813 -71.48 -78.43 -0.61
C LEU A 813 -70.20 -77.56 -0.49
N THR A 814 -70.43 -76.28 -0.22
CA THR A 814 -69.51 -75.28 0.39
C THR A 814 -69.75 -75.25 1.93
N PRO A 815 -69.07 -74.42 2.77
CA PRO A 815 -68.11 -73.35 2.49
C PRO A 815 -66.83 -73.35 3.37
N LYS A 816 -65.93 -72.38 3.15
CA LYS A 816 -65.27 -71.62 4.23
C LYS A 816 -64.58 -70.35 3.71
N GLU A 817 -64.62 -69.31 4.54
CA GLU A 817 -63.90 -68.03 4.37
C GLU A 817 -62.72 -67.97 5.37
N GLU A 818 -61.58 -67.44 4.90
CA GLU A 818 -60.68 -66.41 5.48
C GLU A 818 -60.50 -66.15 7.02
N PRO A 819 -59.45 -65.42 7.49
CA PRO A 819 -58.20 -64.96 6.83
C PRO A 819 -56.90 -65.26 7.70
N PRO A 820 -55.93 -64.35 8.05
CA PRO A 820 -54.49 -64.64 7.78
C PRO A 820 -53.41 -64.32 8.86
N SER A 821 -52.18 -64.81 8.66
CA SER A 821 -50.90 -64.31 9.26
C SER A 821 -49.69 -64.93 8.51
N ALA A 822 -48.54 -64.28 8.24
CA ALA A 822 -47.63 -63.46 9.07
C ALA A 822 -46.91 -64.30 10.18
N PRO A 823 -45.73 -63.91 10.77
CA PRO A 823 -45.00 -62.62 10.78
C PRO A 823 -43.47 -62.77 10.43
N GLN A 824 -42.47 -61.87 10.59
CA GLN A 824 -42.30 -60.39 10.66
C GLN A 824 -40.79 -59.99 10.57
N THR A 825 -40.49 -58.70 10.33
CA THR A 825 -39.28 -57.92 10.78
C THR A 825 -37.88 -58.23 10.19
N SER A 826 -36.88 -57.33 10.25
CA SER A 826 -36.70 -56.10 11.08
C SER A 826 -36.06 -54.89 10.38
N SER A 827 -36.24 -53.69 10.95
CA SER A 827 -35.51 -52.45 10.62
C SER A 827 -35.21 -51.63 11.89
N THR A 828 -34.21 -50.75 11.85
CA THR A 828 -33.92 -49.77 12.92
C THR A 828 -33.42 -48.43 12.36
N LYS A 829 -33.94 -47.32 12.89
CA LYS A 829 -33.46 -45.95 12.65
C LYS A 829 -32.39 -45.55 13.68
N THR A 830 -31.62 -44.48 13.42
CA THR A 830 -30.59 -43.99 14.34
C THR A 830 -30.59 -42.46 14.46
N THR A 831 -30.66 -41.93 15.69
CA THR A 831 -30.29 -40.56 16.15
C THR A 831 -30.72 -40.42 17.62
N PRO A 832 -30.14 -39.49 18.43
CA PRO A 832 -28.77 -38.97 18.48
C PRO A 832 -28.09 -39.29 19.85
N GLY A 833 -26.81 -38.94 20.07
CA GLY A 833 -26.19 -39.12 21.40
C GLY A 833 -24.77 -38.54 21.57
N THR A 834 -24.56 -37.75 22.62
CA THR A 834 -23.29 -37.06 22.95
C THR A 834 -22.37 -37.87 23.86
N MET A 835 -21.04 -37.73 23.73
CA MET A 835 -20.15 -37.67 24.90
C MET A 835 -18.80 -36.96 24.65
N LYS A 836 -17.94 -36.91 25.68
CA LYS A 836 -16.86 -35.92 25.88
C LYS A 836 -15.44 -36.50 25.75
N LYS A 837 -14.49 -35.62 25.37
CA LYS A 837 -13.07 -35.53 25.77
C LYS A 837 -12.32 -36.83 26.15
N ARG A 838 -11.22 -37.14 25.44
CA ARG A 838 -9.85 -37.10 26.04
C ARG A 838 -8.70 -37.22 25.02
N LYS A 839 -7.70 -36.35 25.21
CA LYS A 839 -6.26 -36.48 24.92
C LYS A 839 -5.80 -37.70 24.09
N LYS A 840 -5.06 -37.43 23.02
CA LYS A 840 -3.62 -37.21 23.19
C LYS A 840 -3.15 -35.99 22.42
#